data_AF-A0A532UX51-F1
#
_entry.id   AF-A0A532UX51-F1
#
_cell.length_a   1.000
_cell.length_b   1.000
_cell.length_c   1.000
_cell.angle_alpha   90.00
_cell.angle_beta   90.00
_cell.angle_gamma   90.00
#
_symmetry.space_group_name_H-M   'P 1'
#
loop_
_entity.id
_entity.type
_entity.pdbx_description
1 polymer ?
#
loop_
_entity_poly.entity_id
_entity_poly.type
_entity_poly.pdbx_seq_one_letter_code
_entity_poly.pdbx_strand_id
1 'polypeptide(L)'
;MIFGSEVEVVNPDARLSGCALETLILSLSLALSLSVPTCLGGGVADTPFVQEYHEAYTIGQESASNDVRAIAVDGAGEVWVGTKTGVYRLDTGKKQWVELMGKAHAGPVYDIVVDHAGTVWVGAWNGMYRSAPDGLKKLEQIDHPITALCAIEDQVIGLGAGGIWRIADDACTYEEIPYSKHFRAVLPDGHSGFWIATGLGLYHHTDAGHKFYQAESELLGPDVQDIAYAPDGSLWIGGLGGITVYKGANRVHNFTPNEGLPSVSIRCVGQGSDGLMWVGTDRGVARYDGRNWSLRHSKRWLLSDDVRDIAFDPEGNAWIATGNGVSAIKRRSMTLAEKGDYFLDVCLARHVREPGLVEKCLLGAPGDTSTWKPRDDDNDGQYTAMYLAMESFRYAATKDPQAKANAKKAFEALRFLQTVTGTPGFVARTVVPSNWTRMADPNRKISDRQWAEMYVQNPREKRVETRWHPSADGKWLWKGDTSSDEITGHMFGYLFYYDLVADDTERQHAGKHVLKIIDYIIENGYVLKDLDGTHTKWGVWAPERLNDDPDWTPERGVNSVEILSFLKLAYHVSGDLRYQNEYSNLLYKHDYAANVRRAKTYNPTWRTHIDDELLALAYPSLLLHEKDPKLRRLYRESIDHWYAAVKADCSPFFDFIYGACADKAPQLEMSAASLRDASLDLVRWTVDNSRREDISLVRIPEREHLQTNRLLPPSERGVIRWDENPWKAVQGDGGRTESDGVWWLLPYWMGRHYSYIQPPGGSHKSNP
;
A
#
# COMPACT_ATOMS: atom_id res chain seq x y z
N MET A 1 25.07 20.25 43.94
CA MET A 1 25.03 19.52 45.22
C MET A 1 25.42 18.09 44.86
N ILE A 2 26.68 17.65 44.91
CA ILE A 2 27.63 17.60 46.04
C ILE A 2 27.09 16.77 47.21
N PHE A 3 27.41 15.48 47.18
CA PHE A 3 28.02 14.62 48.23
C PHE A 3 28.67 13.47 47.42
N GLY A 4 29.91 12.99 47.62
CA GLY A 4 30.76 12.96 48.81
C GLY A 4 30.89 11.48 49.23
N SER A 5 31.69 10.65 48.55
CA SER A 5 33.16 10.45 48.68
C SER A 5 33.58 9.68 49.94
N GLU A 6 34.13 8.47 49.77
CA GLU A 6 35.19 7.91 50.63
C GLU A 6 35.99 6.83 49.89
N VAL A 7 37.26 6.64 50.26
CA VAL A 7 38.32 5.88 49.56
C VAL A 7 39.21 5.19 50.62
N GLU A 8 40.13 4.31 50.18
CA GLU A 8 41.17 3.58 50.94
C GLU A 8 40.71 2.23 51.53
N VAL A 9 41.56 1.21 51.73
CA VAL A 9 43.04 1.11 51.80
C VAL A 9 43.58 -0.11 51.00
N VAL A 10 44.85 -0.05 50.60
CA VAL A 10 45.64 -1.04 49.82
C VAL A 10 46.43 -2.03 50.70
N ASN A 11 46.64 -3.28 50.27
CA ASN A 11 47.93 -4.01 50.42
C ASN A 11 48.02 -5.30 49.55
N PRO A 12 49.21 -5.92 49.32
CA PRO A 12 49.62 -6.31 47.97
C PRO A 12 50.27 -7.72 47.88
N ASP A 13 51.19 -7.89 46.91
CA ASP A 13 52.17 -8.97 46.73
C ASP A 13 51.67 -10.37 46.31
N ALA A 14 51.75 -10.63 45.00
CA ALA A 14 52.38 -11.85 44.47
C ALA A 14 53.13 -11.52 43.16
N ARG A 15 54.46 -11.70 43.15
CA ARG A 15 55.37 -11.28 42.07
C ARG A 15 55.71 -12.40 41.07
N LEU A 16 56.21 -11.94 39.90
CA LEU A 16 57.02 -12.63 38.85
C LEU A 16 56.22 -13.56 37.90
N SER A 17 56.59 -13.77 36.62
CA SER A 17 57.68 -13.29 35.72
C SER A 17 57.19 -13.33 34.24
N GLY A 18 57.87 -12.89 33.18
CA GLY A 18 59.15 -12.20 32.98
C GLY A 18 59.93 -12.67 31.73
N CYS A 19 59.60 -12.10 30.55
CA CYS A 19 60.32 -12.10 29.26
C CYS A 19 60.30 -13.30 28.27
N ALA A 20 60.21 -12.91 26.98
CA ALA A 20 60.74 -13.54 25.76
C ALA A 20 60.13 -14.88 25.26
N LEU A 21 60.13 -15.21 23.96
CA LEU A 21 60.09 -14.43 22.70
C LEU A 21 59.80 -15.45 21.57
N GLU A 22 58.92 -15.13 20.62
CA GLU A 22 58.78 -15.77 19.29
C GLU A 22 58.45 -17.28 19.16
N THR A 23 57.73 -17.59 18.07
CA THR A 23 57.54 -18.94 17.47
C THR A 23 56.58 -19.93 18.15
N LEU A 24 55.28 -19.71 18.00
CA LEU A 24 54.45 -20.76 17.38
C LEU A 24 53.40 -20.15 16.45
N ILE A 25 53.47 -20.52 15.17
CA ILE A 25 52.56 -20.10 14.11
C ILE A 25 51.50 -21.22 13.93
N LEU A 26 50.35 -20.85 13.34
CA LEU A 26 49.21 -21.66 12.89
C LEU A 26 48.02 -21.84 13.86
N SER A 27 46.84 -21.83 13.22
CA SER A 27 45.49 -22.13 13.74
C SER A 27 44.93 -21.25 14.87
N LEU A 28 44.50 -20.03 14.52
CA LEU A 28 43.27 -19.42 15.06
C LEU A 28 42.82 -18.22 14.20
N SER A 29 42.16 -18.55 13.08
CA SER A 29 41.36 -17.63 12.26
C SER A 29 39.92 -18.14 12.21
N LEU A 30 38.95 -17.22 12.05
CA LEU A 30 37.49 -17.40 12.15
C LEU A 30 36.93 -17.55 13.57
N ALA A 31 36.39 -16.44 14.10
CA ALA A 31 34.97 -16.32 14.50
C ALA A 31 34.69 -14.95 15.15
N LEU A 32 34.85 -13.85 14.41
CA LEU A 32 34.25 -12.57 14.79
C LEU A 32 32.79 -12.57 14.37
N SER A 33 31.93 -13.15 15.21
CA SER A 33 30.49 -13.06 15.07
C SER A 33 30.06 -11.60 15.16
N LEU A 34 29.41 -11.09 14.10
CA LEU A 34 28.67 -9.83 14.15
C LEU A 34 27.59 -9.94 15.24
N SER A 35 27.82 -9.30 16.38
CA SER A 35 26.80 -9.14 17.41
C SER A 35 25.71 -8.24 16.85
N VAL A 36 24.51 -8.80 16.61
CA VAL A 36 23.31 -8.02 16.28
C VAL A 36 23.13 -6.95 17.36
N PRO A 37 22.91 -5.66 17.02
CA PRO A 37 22.56 -4.64 18.00
C PRO A 37 21.19 -4.98 18.60
N THR A 38 21.20 -5.61 19.78
CA THR A 38 19.98 -5.92 20.53
C THR A 38 19.46 -4.63 21.16
N CYS A 39 18.57 -3.93 20.44
CA CYS A 39 17.83 -2.80 20.99
C CYS A 39 17.11 -3.22 22.28
N LEU A 40 17.23 -2.40 23.32
CA LEU A 40 16.76 -2.68 24.70
C LEU A 40 15.23 -2.58 24.89
N GLY A 41 14.45 -2.66 23.81
CA GLY A 41 13.00 -2.75 23.82
C GLY A 41 12.56 -3.86 22.88
N GLY A 42 11.69 -4.76 23.35
CA GLY A 42 11.21 -5.87 22.54
C GLY A 42 10.46 -5.39 21.30
N GLY A 43 10.77 -5.97 20.14
CA GLY A 43 10.07 -5.66 18.88
C GLY A 43 8.58 -6.02 18.90
N VAL A 44 7.85 -5.59 17.88
CA VAL A 44 6.40 -5.78 17.78
C VAL A 44 6.09 -7.25 17.56
N ALA A 45 5.13 -7.78 18.32
CA ALA A 45 4.69 -9.17 18.19
C ALA A 45 3.94 -9.40 16.86
N ASP A 46 4.30 -10.45 16.13
CA ASP A 46 3.52 -10.92 14.98
C ASP A 46 2.33 -11.75 15.46
N THR A 47 1.26 -11.03 15.81
CA THR A 47 -0.03 -11.56 16.26
C THR A 47 -1.05 -11.52 15.12
N PRO A 48 -1.99 -12.48 15.06
CA PRO A 48 -3.07 -12.46 14.06
C PRO A 48 -3.88 -11.17 14.09
N PHE A 49 -4.16 -10.62 12.91
CA PHE A 49 -5.01 -9.46 12.69
C PHE A 49 -6.09 -9.79 11.64
N VAL A 50 -7.11 -8.93 11.54
CA VAL A 50 -8.15 -9.06 10.51
C VAL A 50 -7.65 -8.38 9.24
N GLN A 51 -7.48 -9.14 8.17
CA GLN A 51 -7.18 -8.65 6.83
C GLN A 51 -8.45 -8.67 5.99
N GLU A 52 -8.74 -7.54 5.34
CA GLU A 52 -9.86 -7.40 4.42
C GLU A 52 -9.43 -7.71 2.99
N TYR A 53 -10.37 -8.25 2.20
CA TYR A 53 -10.24 -8.46 0.76
C TYR A 53 -11.58 -8.24 0.05
N HIS A 54 -11.53 -7.98 -1.25
CA HIS A 54 -12.69 -7.64 -2.08
C HIS A 54 -13.00 -8.75 -3.07
N GLU A 55 -14.28 -9.08 -3.22
CA GLU A 55 -14.80 -9.87 -4.33
C GLU A 55 -15.85 -9.06 -5.10
N ALA A 56 -15.68 -8.98 -6.42
CA ALA A 56 -16.53 -8.20 -7.31
C ALA A 56 -17.56 -9.09 -8.03
N TYR A 57 -18.82 -8.66 -8.04
CA TYR A 57 -19.95 -9.38 -8.62
C TYR A 57 -20.75 -8.47 -9.55
N THR A 58 -20.61 -8.65 -10.86
CA THR A 58 -21.54 -8.08 -11.85
C THR A 58 -22.81 -8.93 -11.93
N ILE A 59 -23.96 -8.29 -12.10
CA ILE A 59 -25.27 -8.97 -12.17
C ILE A 59 -25.47 -9.58 -13.56
N GLY A 60 -25.27 -8.78 -14.60
CA GLY A 60 -25.47 -9.16 -15.99
C GLY A 60 -24.64 -8.33 -16.96
N GLN A 61 -24.82 -8.55 -18.26
CA GLN A 61 -24.07 -7.81 -19.30
C GLN A 61 -24.63 -6.40 -19.54
N GLU A 62 -25.89 -6.14 -19.18
CA GLU A 62 -26.53 -4.84 -19.35
C GLU A 62 -26.23 -3.91 -18.17
N SER A 63 -25.87 -2.66 -18.44
CA SER A 63 -25.58 -1.67 -17.40
C SER A 63 -26.78 -1.44 -16.45
N ALA A 64 -28.01 -1.54 -16.95
CA ALA A 64 -29.22 -1.43 -16.14
C ALA A 64 -29.33 -2.53 -15.07
N SER A 65 -28.92 -3.77 -15.38
CA SER A 65 -28.89 -4.86 -14.39
C SER A 65 -27.83 -4.65 -13.30
N ASN A 66 -26.76 -3.91 -13.60
CA ASN A 66 -25.70 -3.57 -12.65
C ASN A 66 -26.02 -2.29 -11.84
N ASP A 67 -27.13 -1.61 -12.10
CA ASP A 67 -27.61 -0.50 -11.27
C ASP A 67 -28.31 -1.06 -10.03
N VAL A 68 -27.52 -1.52 -9.05
CA VAL A 68 -28.02 -2.12 -7.81
C VAL A 68 -28.44 -1.02 -6.84
N ARG A 69 -29.54 -1.24 -6.13
CA ARG A 69 -30.25 -0.21 -5.35
C ARG A 69 -30.52 -0.62 -3.92
N ALA A 70 -30.88 -1.88 -3.72
CA ALA A 70 -31.15 -2.49 -2.43
C ALA A 70 -30.49 -3.86 -2.37
N ILE A 71 -30.06 -4.28 -1.19
CA ILE A 71 -29.40 -5.56 -0.94
C ILE A 71 -29.79 -6.10 0.42
N ALA A 72 -30.08 -7.40 0.48
CA ALA A 72 -30.34 -8.11 1.72
C ALA A 72 -29.63 -9.46 1.71
N VAL A 73 -29.37 -10.01 2.89
CA VAL A 73 -28.91 -11.40 3.05
C VAL A 73 -29.92 -12.12 3.93
N ASP A 74 -30.39 -13.28 3.49
CA ASP A 74 -31.37 -14.07 4.24
C ASP A 74 -30.71 -15.02 5.27
N GLY A 75 -31.56 -15.72 6.04
CA GLY A 75 -31.12 -16.67 7.06
C GLY A 75 -30.37 -17.91 6.53
N ALA A 76 -30.34 -18.13 5.21
CA ALA A 76 -29.54 -19.17 4.56
C ALA A 76 -28.20 -18.64 4.01
N GLY A 77 -27.96 -17.33 4.12
CA GLY A 77 -26.79 -16.68 3.53
C GLY A 77 -26.90 -16.45 2.02
N GLU A 78 -28.10 -16.55 1.44
CA GLU A 78 -28.31 -16.15 0.04
C GLU A 78 -28.42 -14.63 -0.05
N VAL A 79 -27.76 -14.04 -1.06
CA VAL A 79 -27.71 -12.57 -1.23
C VAL A 79 -28.76 -12.16 -2.24
N TRP A 80 -29.70 -11.31 -1.83
CA TRP A 80 -30.80 -10.81 -2.65
C TRP A 80 -30.55 -9.36 -3.04
N VAL A 81 -30.72 -9.02 -4.31
CA VAL A 81 -30.45 -7.66 -4.81
C VAL A 81 -31.56 -7.10 -5.68
N GLY A 82 -31.92 -5.86 -5.40
CA GLY A 82 -32.85 -5.05 -6.16
C GLY A 82 -32.10 -4.16 -7.15
N THR A 83 -32.50 -4.20 -8.43
CA THR A 83 -31.84 -3.45 -9.51
C THR A 83 -32.84 -2.55 -10.26
N LYS A 84 -32.39 -1.82 -11.30
CA LYS A 84 -33.32 -1.19 -12.26
C LYS A 84 -34.15 -2.17 -13.09
N THR A 85 -33.75 -3.44 -13.19
CA THR A 85 -34.37 -4.43 -14.11
C THR A 85 -35.19 -5.50 -13.38
N GLY A 86 -34.95 -5.74 -12.10
CA GLY A 86 -35.69 -6.72 -11.29
C GLY A 86 -34.90 -7.18 -10.07
N VAL A 87 -35.35 -8.28 -9.47
CA VAL A 87 -34.68 -8.95 -8.36
C VAL A 87 -33.79 -10.08 -8.87
N TYR A 88 -32.58 -10.14 -8.33
CA TYR A 88 -31.66 -11.24 -8.52
C TYR A 88 -31.24 -11.83 -7.17
N ARG A 89 -30.85 -13.11 -7.17
CA ARG A 89 -30.31 -13.79 -5.99
C ARG A 89 -28.99 -14.48 -6.31
N LEU A 90 -28.05 -14.46 -5.38
CA LEU A 90 -26.81 -15.22 -5.41
C LEU A 90 -26.85 -16.27 -4.31
N ASP A 91 -27.05 -17.53 -4.69
CA ASP A 91 -27.06 -18.65 -3.76
C ASP A 91 -25.68 -18.82 -3.10
N THR A 92 -25.66 -19.28 -1.85
CA THR A 92 -24.44 -19.41 -1.03
C THR A 92 -23.34 -20.21 -1.74
N GLY A 93 -22.14 -19.62 -1.85
CA GLY A 93 -20.98 -20.24 -2.51
C GLY A 93 -21.05 -20.28 -4.04
N LYS A 94 -22.05 -19.67 -4.69
CA LYS A 94 -22.09 -19.49 -6.15
C LYS A 94 -21.43 -18.18 -6.59
N LYS A 95 -21.29 -18.01 -7.90
CA LYS A 95 -20.79 -16.79 -8.56
C LYS A 95 -21.72 -16.27 -9.67
N GLN A 96 -22.91 -16.84 -9.80
CA GLN A 96 -23.86 -16.52 -10.88
C GLN A 96 -25.20 -16.16 -10.25
N TRP A 97 -25.77 -15.06 -10.73
CA TRP A 97 -27.03 -14.53 -10.24
C TRP A 97 -28.21 -15.25 -10.92
N VAL A 98 -29.24 -15.55 -10.13
CA VAL A 98 -30.52 -16.08 -10.58
C VAL A 98 -31.52 -14.92 -10.68
N GLU A 99 -32.08 -14.69 -11.86
CA GLU A 99 -33.17 -13.72 -12.06
C GLU A 99 -34.48 -14.30 -11.52
N LEU A 100 -35.17 -13.57 -10.63
CA LEU A 100 -36.36 -14.05 -9.92
C LEU A 100 -37.68 -13.41 -10.36
N MET A 101 -37.63 -12.42 -11.27
CA MET A 101 -38.83 -11.77 -11.82
C MET A 101 -39.01 -12.12 -13.29
N GLY A 102 -40.24 -12.52 -13.67
CA GLY A 102 -40.61 -12.69 -15.07
C GLY A 102 -40.71 -11.34 -15.80
N LYS A 103 -40.50 -11.34 -17.12
CA LYS A 103 -40.47 -10.11 -17.97
C LYS A 103 -41.68 -9.18 -17.86
N ALA A 104 -42.84 -9.67 -17.44
CA ALA A 104 -44.04 -8.86 -17.22
C ALA A 104 -43.99 -8.02 -15.91
N HIS A 105 -43.14 -8.42 -14.96
CA HIS A 105 -42.95 -7.76 -13.66
C HIS A 105 -41.59 -7.06 -13.54
N ALA A 106 -40.65 -7.40 -14.42
CA ALA A 106 -39.34 -6.76 -14.56
C ALA A 106 -39.43 -5.23 -14.58
N GLY A 107 -38.50 -4.58 -13.88
CA GLY A 107 -38.43 -3.14 -13.71
C GLY A 107 -37.79 -2.77 -12.37
N PRO A 108 -37.86 -1.49 -11.97
CA PRO A 108 -37.17 -1.00 -10.79
C PRO A 108 -37.63 -1.64 -9.48
N VAL A 109 -36.67 -2.18 -8.75
CA VAL A 109 -36.76 -2.49 -7.32
C VAL A 109 -36.23 -1.28 -6.54
N TYR A 110 -36.79 -1.05 -5.35
CA TYR A 110 -36.42 0.06 -4.47
C TYR A 110 -35.86 -0.41 -3.13
N ASP A 111 -36.42 -1.47 -2.56
CA ASP A 111 -36.04 -1.97 -1.24
C ASP A 111 -36.25 -3.49 -1.14
N ILE A 112 -35.45 -4.15 -0.28
CA ILE A 112 -35.53 -5.57 0.06
C ILE A 112 -35.23 -5.75 1.55
N VAL A 113 -36.14 -6.40 2.28
CA VAL A 113 -35.94 -6.75 3.71
C VAL A 113 -36.22 -8.22 3.95
N VAL A 114 -35.68 -8.76 5.05
CA VAL A 114 -35.93 -10.13 5.52
C VAL A 114 -36.67 -10.05 6.85
N ASP A 115 -37.77 -10.78 6.98
CA ASP A 115 -38.54 -10.83 8.23
C ASP A 115 -37.98 -11.85 9.23
N HIS A 116 -38.55 -11.85 10.45
CA HIS A 116 -38.14 -12.77 11.52
C HIS A 116 -38.40 -14.26 11.21
N ALA A 117 -39.25 -14.58 10.22
CA ALA A 117 -39.48 -15.93 9.73
C ALA A 117 -38.50 -16.33 8.59
N GLY A 118 -37.65 -15.41 8.13
CA GLY A 118 -36.73 -15.60 7.02
C GLY A 118 -37.36 -15.38 5.64
N THR A 119 -38.58 -14.83 5.57
CA THR A 119 -39.20 -14.46 4.29
C THR A 119 -38.55 -13.20 3.75
N VAL A 120 -38.14 -13.23 2.48
CA VAL A 120 -37.64 -12.04 1.78
C VAL A 120 -38.82 -11.28 1.19
N TRP A 121 -38.90 -9.99 1.49
CA TRP A 121 -39.91 -9.06 1.01
C TRP A 121 -39.29 -8.00 0.12
N VAL A 122 -39.97 -7.63 -0.97
CA VAL A 122 -39.44 -6.75 -2.01
C VAL A 122 -40.42 -5.62 -2.33
N GLY A 123 -39.94 -4.38 -2.27
CA GLY A 123 -40.63 -3.18 -2.71
C GLY A 123 -40.22 -2.82 -4.15
N ALA A 124 -41.19 -2.80 -5.08
CA ALA A 124 -40.91 -2.58 -6.49
C ALA A 124 -41.88 -1.57 -7.13
N TRP A 125 -41.59 -1.20 -8.38
CA TRP A 125 -42.34 -0.22 -9.19
C TRP A 125 -43.83 -0.49 -9.40
N ASN A 126 -44.28 -1.74 -9.24
CA ASN A 126 -45.66 -2.17 -9.51
C ASN A 126 -46.32 -2.89 -8.32
N GLY A 127 -45.73 -2.84 -7.13
CA GLY A 127 -46.27 -3.48 -5.94
C GLY A 127 -45.24 -4.03 -4.97
N MET A 128 -45.72 -4.92 -4.11
CA MET A 128 -44.93 -5.66 -3.12
C MET A 128 -44.89 -7.15 -3.48
N TYR A 129 -43.76 -7.81 -3.20
CA TYR A 129 -43.59 -9.25 -3.41
C TYR A 129 -43.05 -9.93 -2.15
N ARG A 130 -43.40 -11.21 -1.96
CA ARG A 130 -42.78 -12.11 -0.98
C ARG A 130 -42.11 -13.31 -1.64
N SER A 131 -41.02 -13.80 -1.06
CA SER A 131 -40.38 -15.05 -1.46
C SER A 131 -41.31 -16.24 -1.25
N ALA A 132 -41.22 -17.21 -2.16
CA ALA A 132 -41.94 -18.48 -2.13
C ALA A 132 -41.05 -19.60 -2.73
N PRO A 133 -41.36 -20.89 -2.52
CA PRO A 133 -40.55 -21.99 -3.05
C PRO A 133 -40.37 -22.02 -4.57
N ASP A 134 -41.24 -21.32 -5.30
CA ASP A 134 -41.33 -21.19 -6.75
C ASP A 134 -40.89 -19.80 -7.28
N GLY A 135 -40.28 -18.95 -6.44
CA GLY A 135 -39.75 -17.63 -6.82
C GLY A 135 -40.37 -16.49 -6.01
N LEU A 136 -40.66 -15.36 -6.66
CA LEU A 136 -41.33 -14.21 -6.04
C LEU A 136 -42.83 -14.18 -6.36
N LYS A 137 -43.67 -14.01 -5.34
CA LYS A 137 -45.12 -13.85 -5.47
C LYS A 137 -45.55 -12.43 -5.13
N LYS A 138 -46.27 -11.80 -6.06
CA LYS A 138 -46.84 -10.46 -5.87
C LYS A 138 -48.00 -10.51 -4.86
N LEU A 139 -48.15 -9.47 -4.06
CA LEU A 139 -49.41 -9.17 -3.38
C LEU A 139 -50.35 -8.44 -4.35
N GLU A 140 -51.43 -9.08 -4.79
CA GLU A 140 -52.39 -8.50 -5.75
C GLU A 140 -53.15 -7.28 -5.18
N GLN A 141 -53.18 -7.13 -3.86
CA GLN A 141 -53.77 -5.98 -3.16
C GLN A 141 -52.93 -4.69 -3.28
N ILE A 142 -51.64 -4.81 -3.66
CA ILE A 142 -50.70 -3.70 -3.73
C ILE A 142 -50.19 -3.58 -5.18
N ASP A 143 -50.79 -2.68 -5.96
CA ASP A 143 -50.55 -2.51 -7.39
C ASP A 143 -49.75 -1.24 -7.77
N HIS A 144 -49.33 -0.47 -6.78
CA HIS A 144 -48.56 0.77 -6.92
C HIS A 144 -47.13 0.65 -6.38
N PRO A 145 -46.21 1.59 -6.67
CA PRO A 145 -44.84 1.55 -6.15
C PRO A 145 -44.77 1.45 -4.62
N ILE A 146 -43.90 0.57 -4.12
CA ILE A 146 -43.46 0.50 -2.72
C ILE A 146 -41.96 0.82 -2.71
N THR A 147 -41.58 1.86 -1.97
CA THR A 147 -40.25 2.48 -2.03
C THR A 147 -39.38 2.22 -0.81
N ALA A 148 -39.97 1.84 0.32
CA ALA A 148 -39.25 1.44 1.53
C ALA A 148 -40.07 0.38 2.29
N LEU A 149 -39.39 -0.55 2.96
CA LEU A 149 -39.94 -1.67 3.70
C LEU A 149 -39.32 -1.73 5.11
N CYS A 150 -40.04 -2.32 6.07
CA CYS A 150 -39.45 -2.73 7.33
C CYS A 150 -40.19 -3.95 7.91
N ALA A 151 -39.46 -4.93 8.44
CA ALA A 151 -40.03 -6.04 9.18
C ALA A 151 -40.02 -5.74 10.69
N ILE A 152 -41.14 -6.02 11.37
CA ILE A 152 -41.39 -5.66 12.77
C ILE A 152 -42.21 -6.78 13.41
N GLU A 153 -41.57 -7.58 14.26
CA GLU A 153 -42.21 -8.75 14.91
C GLU A 153 -42.89 -9.66 13.86
N ASP A 154 -44.20 -9.87 13.96
CA ASP A 154 -44.99 -10.69 13.03
C ASP A 154 -45.59 -9.88 11.86
N GLN A 155 -45.08 -8.67 11.59
CA GLN A 155 -45.59 -7.75 10.55
C GLN A 155 -44.50 -7.25 9.60
N VAL A 156 -44.92 -6.86 8.39
CA VAL A 156 -44.10 -6.07 7.47
C VAL A 156 -44.83 -4.78 7.10
N ILE A 157 -44.12 -3.67 7.23
CA ILE A 157 -44.56 -2.33 6.86
C ILE A 157 -44.05 -2.03 5.45
N GLY A 158 -44.92 -1.55 4.56
CA GLY A 158 -44.56 -1.09 3.22
C GLY A 158 -44.97 0.35 2.98
N LEU A 159 -44.01 1.21 2.66
CA LEU A 159 -44.24 2.62 2.34
C LEU A 159 -44.23 2.85 0.84
N GLY A 160 -45.22 3.56 0.31
CA GLY A 160 -45.31 3.80 -1.13
C GLY A 160 -46.26 4.92 -1.54
N ALA A 161 -46.50 5.05 -2.85
CA ALA A 161 -47.24 6.19 -3.41
C ALA A 161 -48.69 6.35 -2.87
N GLY A 162 -49.28 5.30 -2.30
CA GLY A 162 -50.52 5.37 -1.53
C GLY A 162 -50.33 5.96 -0.12
N GLY A 163 -49.49 5.34 0.70
CA GLY A 163 -49.40 5.58 2.14
C GLY A 163 -48.64 4.47 2.86
N ILE A 164 -49.06 4.11 4.07
CA ILE A 164 -48.51 3.01 4.86
C ILE A 164 -49.35 1.75 4.65
N TRP A 165 -48.72 0.67 4.22
CA TRP A 165 -49.30 -0.66 4.20
C TRP A 165 -48.76 -1.47 5.37
N ARG A 166 -49.63 -2.22 6.06
CA ARG A 166 -49.23 -3.19 7.08
C ARG A 166 -49.72 -4.58 6.69
N ILE A 167 -48.78 -5.51 6.59
CA ILE A 167 -49.00 -6.90 6.19
C ILE A 167 -48.73 -7.76 7.43
N ALA A 168 -49.71 -8.59 7.82
CA ALA A 168 -49.60 -9.55 8.91
C ALA A 168 -50.30 -10.84 8.46
N ASP A 169 -49.60 -11.97 8.42
CA ASP A 169 -50.04 -13.21 7.78
C ASP A 169 -50.54 -12.99 6.32
N ASP A 170 -51.84 -13.15 6.07
CA ASP A 170 -52.52 -12.84 4.80
C ASP A 170 -53.41 -11.57 4.90
N ALA A 171 -53.42 -10.89 6.05
CA ALA A 171 -54.12 -9.63 6.23
C ALA A 171 -53.28 -8.46 5.69
N CYS A 172 -53.90 -7.62 4.86
CA CYS A 172 -53.27 -6.45 4.27
C CYS A 172 -54.12 -5.22 4.59
N THR A 173 -53.56 -4.27 5.33
CA THR A 173 -54.24 -3.03 5.75
C THR A 173 -53.51 -1.81 5.20
N TYR A 174 -54.25 -0.72 5.02
CA TYR A 174 -53.77 0.52 4.42
C TYR A 174 -54.15 1.72 5.28
N GLU A 175 -53.19 2.62 5.47
CA GLU A 175 -53.36 3.91 6.12
C GLU A 175 -52.91 5.03 5.18
N GLU A 176 -53.81 5.98 4.89
CA GLU A 176 -53.43 7.23 4.25
C GLU A 176 -52.85 8.20 5.29
N ILE A 177 -51.64 8.67 5.04
CA ILE A 177 -50.92 9.60 5.92
C ILE A 177 -50.84 11.02 5.33
N PRO A 178 -50.92 12.07 6.16
CA PRO A 178 -51.08 13.46 5.72
C PRO A 178 -49.77 14.17 5.36
N TYR A 179 -48.65 13.46 5.29
CA TYR A 179 -47.30 14.02 5.10
C TYR A 179 -46.58 13.45 3.87
N SER A 180 -45.32 13.85 3.66
CA SER A 180 -44.54 13.55 2.45
C SER A 180 -44.56 12.08 2.07
N LYS A 181 -45.07 11.75 0.87
CA LYS A 181 -45.04 10.40 0.28
C LYS A 181 -43.72 10.09 -0.47
N HIS A 182 -42.70 10.94 -0.32
CA HIS A 182 -41.36 10.75 -0.89
C HIS A 182 -40.46 9.98 0.08
N PHE A 183 -40.89 8.77 0.45
CA PHE A 183 -40.20 7.89 1.40
C PHE A 183 -38.86 7.40 0.87
N ARG A 184 -37.89 7.22 1.77
CA ARG A 184 -36.55 6.73 1.47
C ARG A 184 -36.17 5.49 2.29
N ALA A 185 -36.42 5.53 3.59
CA ALA A 185 -36.20 4.43 4.52
C ALA A 185 -37.23 4.47 5.66
N VAL A 186 -37.44 3.35 6.33
CA VAL A 186 -38.27 3.23 7.53
C VAL A 186 -37.61 2.30 8.54
N LEU A 187 -37.60 2.71 9.81
CA LEU A 187 -36.93 2.02 10.91
C LEU A 187 -37.89 1.96 12.12
N PRO A 188 -38.02 0.82 12.83
CA PRO A 188 -38.89 0.73 14.01
C PRO A 188 -38.33 1.61 15.13
N ASP A 189 -39.18 2.19 15.98
CA ASP A 189 -38.68 3.01 17.10
C ASP A 189 -38.34 2.21 18.38
N GLY A 190 -38.51 0.88 18.32
CA GLY A 190 -38.36 -0.04 19.46
C GLY A 190 -39.63 -0.21 20.30
N HIS A 191 -40.73 0.44 19.90
CA HIS A 191 -42.06 0.38 20.50
C HIS A 191 -43.12 0.14 19.40
N SER A 192 -44.29 0.78 19.45
CA SER A 192 -45.34 0.66 18.42
C SER A 192 -45.21 1.66 17.25
N GLY A 193 -44.10 2.41 17.18
CA GLY A 193 -43.89 3.47 16.19
C GLY A 193 -42.74 3.20 15.23
N PHE A 194 -42.61 4.10 14.24
CA PHE A 194 -41.56 4.04 13.23
C PHE A 194 -40.98 5.43 12.95
N TRP A 195 -39.68 5.46 12.69
CA TRP A 195 -39.01 6.57 12.03
C TRP A 195 -39.14 6.42 10.52
N ILE A 196 -39.43 7.51 9.81
CA ILE A 196 -39.64 7.52 8.37
C ILE A 196 -38.77 8.61 7.77
N ALA A 197 -37.73 8.21 7.04
CA ALA A 197 -36.88 9.10 6.26
C ALA A 197 -37.60 9.50 4.96
N THR A 198 -37.60 10.79 4.64
CA THR A 198 -38.16 11.31 3.40
C THR A 198 -37.26 12.38 2.80
N GLY A 199 -37.40 12.62 1.49
CA GLY A 199 -36.72 13.74 0.82
C GLY A 199 -37.21 15.15 1.21
N LEU A 200 -37.99 15.29 2.29
CA LEU A 200 -38.44 16.57 2.86
C LEU A 200 -38.22 16.68 4.39
N GLY A 201 -37.76 15.61 5.05
CA GLY A 201 -37.40 15.58 6.46
C GLY A 201 -37.61 14.20 7.09
N LEU A 202 -37.45 14.12 8.40
CA LEU A 202 -37.65 12.90 9.18
C LEU A 202 -39.00 12.98 9.92
N TYR A 203 -39.79 11.91 9.86
CA TYR A 203 -41.00 11.78 10.67
C TYR A 203 -40.80 10.69 11.74
N HIS A 204 -41.32 10.93 12.94
CA HIS A 204 -41.58 9.89 13.94
C HIS A 204 -43.09 9.67 13.96
N HIS A 205 -43.54 8.47 13.57
CA HIS A 205 -44.95 8.10 13.43
C HIS A 205 -45.33 7.09 14.51
N THR A 206 -46.44 7.34 15.20
CA THR A 206 -46.94 6.53 16.33
C THR A 206 -48.47 6.53 16.33
N ASP A 207 -49.10 5.66 17.12
CA ASP A 207 -50.56 5.65 17.33
C ASP A 207 -51.11 6.97 17.89
N ALA A 208 -50.26 7.76 18.57
CA ALA A 208 -50.62 9.08 19.11
C ALA A 208 -50.53 10.22 18.07
N GLY A 209 -50.09 9.93 16.85
CA GLY A 209 -49.84 10.90 15.78
C GLY A 209 -48.38 10.91 15.33
N HIS A 210 -47.98 11.99 14.65
CA HIS A 210 -46.63 12.12 14.11
C HIS A 210 -45.93 13.40 14.60
N LYS A 211 -44.60 13.33 14.70
CA LYS A 211 -43.71 14.49 14.85
C LYS A 211 -42.84 14.61 13.61
N PHE A 212 -42.72 15.82 13.07
CA PHE A 212 -41.90 16.13 11.90
C PHE A 212 -40.65 16.91 12.32
N TYR A 213 -39.51 16.55 11.75
CA TYR A 213 -38.22 17.20 11.93
C TYR A 213 -37.72 17.69 10.56
N GLN A 214 -37.45 18.98 10.45
CA GLN A 214 -37.06 19.63 9.18
C GLN A 214 -36.12 20.82 9.36
N ALA A 215 -36.16 21.51 10.50
CA ALA A 215 -35.39 22.73 10.68
C ALA A 215 -33.88 22.45 10.78
N GLU A 216 -33.04 23.41 10.41
CA GLU A 216 -31.56 23.32 10.52
C GLU A 216 -31.08 23.07 11.97
N SER A 217 -31.88 23.47 12.96
CA SER A 217 -31.64 23.16 14.38
C SER A 217 -31.87 21.68 14.71
N GLU A 218 -32.67 20.96 13.93
CA GLU A 218 -33.03 19.56 14.09
C GLU A 218 -32.16 18.64 13.23
N LEU A 219 -32.02 18.94 11.95
CA LEU A 219 -31.31 18.13 10.95
C LEU A 219 -30.22 18.96 10.26
N LEU A 220 -29.16 18.31 9.76
CA LEU A 220 -28.18 18.94 8.85
C LEU A 220 -28.81 19.35 7.50
N GLY A 221 -29.82 18.60 7.05
CA GLY A 221 -30.57 18.89 5.84
C GLY A 221 -31.88 18.09 5.80
N PRO A 222 -32.91 18.57 5.07
CA PRO A 222 -34.21 17.91 4.99
C PRO A 222 -34.25 16.74 4.00
N ASP A 223 -33.27 16.58 3.11
CA ASP A 223 -33.20 15.41 2.22
C ASP A 223 -32.55 14.23 2.95
N VAL A 224 -33.36 13.56 3.78
CA VAL A 224 -32.95 12.38 4.56
C VAL A 224 -33.04 11.16 3.65
N GLN A 225 -31.92 10.46 3.45
CA GLN A 225 -31.84 9.27 2.62
C GLN A 225 -32.02 7.99 3.44
N ASP A 226 -31.45 7.92 4.66
CA ASP A 226 -31.47 6.68 5.44
C ASP A 226 -31.30 6.91 6.94
N ILE A 227 -31.66 5.90 7.75
CA ILE A 227 -31.72 5.94 9.21
C ILE A 227 -31.37 4.58 9.83
N ALA A 228 -30.48 4.58 10.83
CA ALA A 228 -30.10 3.37 11.57
C ALA A 228 -29.80 3.67 13.05
N TYR A 229 -29.93 2.66 13.91
CA TYR A 229 -29.41 2.73 15.27
C TYR A 229 -27.93 2.35 15.32
N ALA A 230 -27.20 3.03 16.20
CA ALA A 230 -25.86 2.64 16.62
C ALA A 230 -25.91 1.72 17.87
N PRO A 231 -24.82 0.98 18.17
CA PRO A 231 -24.77 0.05 19.32
C PRO A 231 -25.10 0.67 20.68
N ASP A 232 -24.96 1.99 20.83
CA ASP A 232 -25.23 2.72 22.08
C ASP A 232 -26.68 3.25 22.19
N GLY A 233 -27.55 2.86 21.25
CA GLY A 233 -28.95 3.28 21.14
C GLY A 233 -29.16 4.65 20.48
N SER A 234 -28.12 5.29 19.95
CA SER A 234 -28.27 6.57 19.24
C SER A 234 -28.83 6.36 17.83
N LEU A 235 -29.79 7.17 17.41
CA LEU A 235 -30.33 7.20 16.06
C LEU A 235 -29.42 8.03 15.15
N TRP A 236 -28.91 7.43 14.10
CA TRP A 236 -28.12 8.06 13.04
C TRP A 236 -29.02 8.36 11.85
N ILE A 237 -29.00 9.61 11.38
CA ILE A 237 -29.89 10.12 10.33
C ILE A 237 -29.00 10.64 9.20
N GLY A 238 -28.88 9.85 8.13
CA GLY A 238 -28.05 10.16 6.97
C GLY A 238 -28.82 10.90 5.89
N GLY A 239 -28.23 11.96 5.34
CA GLY A 239 -28.81 12.70 4.23
C GLY A 239 -27.83 13.64 3.54
N LEU A 240 -28.37 14.62 2.81
CA LEU A 240 -27.56 15.70 2.26
C LEU A 240 -27.06 16.63 3.39
N GLY A 241 -25.74 16.78 3.50
CA GLY A 241 -25.06 17.55 4.53
C GLY A 241 -24.26 16.69 5.51
N GLY A 242 -24.44 15.36 5.50
CA GLY A 242 -23.77 14.42 6.39
C GLY A 242 -24.75 13.64 7.26
N ILE A 243 -24.36 13.36 8.50
CA ILE A 243 -25.12 12.53 9.46
C ILE A 243 -25.51 13.36 10.68
N THR A 244 -26.78 13.37 11.04
CA THR A 244 -27.27 13.92 12.31
C THR A 244 -27.45 12.78 13.31
N VAL A 245 -26.99 12.94 14.56
CA VAL A 245 -27.08 11.90 15.60
C VAL A 245 -27.96 12.35 16.75
N TYR A 246 -28.97 11.54 17.08
CA TYR A 246 -29.90 11.74 18.18
C TYR A 246 -29.71 10.68 19.28
N LYS A 247 -29.84 11.08 20.55
CA LYS A 247 -29.93 10.16 21.69
C LYS A 247 -31.19 10.48 22.50
N GLY A 248 -32.18 9.60 22.40
CA GLY A 248 -33.56 9.93 22.77
C GLY A 248 -34.06 11.14 21.97
N ALA A 249 -34.71 12.10 22.65
CA ALA A 249 -35.24 13.30 21.99
C ALA A 249 -34.19 14.38 21.64
N ASN A 250 -32.91 14.20 22.01
CA ASN A 250 -31.88 15.23 21.88
C ASN A 250 -30.93 14.95 20.71
N ARG A 251 -30.70 15.96 19.86
CA ARG A 251 -29.55 15.98 18.93
C ARG A 251 -28.26 16.10 19.74
N VAL A 252 -27.35 15.14 19.60
CA VAL A 252 -26.11 15.06 20.40
C VAL A 252 -24.84 15.26 19.57
N HIS A 253 -24.87 14.96 18.27
CA HIS A 253 -23.70 15.11 17.40
C HIS A 253 -24.11 15.29 15.93
N ASN A 254 -23.13 15.70 15.12
CA ASN A 254 -23.20 15.74 13.66
C ASN A 254 -21.88 15.20 13.10
N PHE A 255 -21.91 14.45 12.01
CA PHE A 255 -20.73 14.14 11.23
C PHE A 255 -20.85 14.79 9.85
N THR A 256 -19.98 15.75 9.56
CA THR A 256 -19.76 16.37 8.25
C THR A 256 -18.31 16.09 7.82
N PRO A 257 -17.85 16.56 6.65
CA PRO A 257 -16.46 16.38 6.26
C PRO A 257 -15.43 17.00 7.22
N ASN A 258 -15.80 18.04 7.98
CA ASN A 258 -14.93 18.60 9.02
C ASN A 258 -14.66 17.61 10.18
N GLU A 259 -15.57 16.67 10.40
CA GLU A 259 -15.46 15.57 11.38
C GLU A 259 -14.90 14.27 10.78
N GLY A 260 -14.44 14.29 9.52
CA GLY A 260 -13.74 13.18 8.87
C GLY A 260 -14.55 12.36 7.86
N LEU A 261 -15.81 12.72 7.60
CA LEU A 261 -16.70 12.04 6.65
C LEU A 261 -16.34 12.40 5.18
N PRO A 262 -16.06 11.45 4.27
CA PRO A 262 -15.45 11.78 2.97
C PRO A 262 -16.35 12.55 1.98
N SER A 263 -17.65 12.67 2.25
CA SER A 263 -18.65 13.36 1.43
C SER A 263 -19.83 13.86 2.27
N VAL A 264 -20.43 15.00 1.90
CA VAL A 264 -21.74 15.42 2.43
C VAL A 264 -22.92 14.61 1.88
N SER A 265 -22.74 13.78 0.85
CA SER A 265 -23.83 13.00 0.24
C SER A 265 -23.87 11.59 0.83
N ILE A 266 -24.63 11.41 1.91
CA ILE A 266 -24.96 10.10 2.45
C ILE A 266 -26.03 9.42 1.60
N ARG A 267 -25.90 8.10 1.45
CA ARG A 267 -26.82 7.24 0.68
C ARG A 267 -27.50 6.22 1.57
N CYS A 268 -26.72 5.55 2.42
CA CYS A 268 -27.20 4.59 3.41
C CYS A 268 -26.36 4.67 4.70
N VAL A 269 -26.92 4.22 5.82
CA VAL A 269 -26.27 4.08 7.12
C VAL A 269 -26.68 2.75 7.74
N GLY A 270 -25.73 1.97 8.26
CA GLY A 270 -26.02 0.67 8.85
C GLY A 270 -25.01 0.27 9.90
N GLN A 271 -25.43 -0.50 10.89
CA GLN A 271 -24.52 -1.10 11.86
C GLN A 271 -23.95 -2.40 11.29
N GLY A 272 -22.62 -2.54 11.26
CA GLY A 272 -21.96 -3.79 10.92
C GLY A 272 -22.01 -4.80 12.07
N SER A 273 -21.85 -6.09 11.73
CA SER A 273 -21.69 -7.16 12.73
C SER A 273 -20.41 -7.04 13.58
N ASP A 274 -19.48 -6.17 13.17
CA ASP A 274 -18.29 -5.75 13.91
C ASP A 274 -18.57 -4.60 14.91
N GLY A 275 -19.80 -4.10 14.98
CA GLY A 275 -20.19 -2.97 15.82
C GLY A 275 -19.75 -1.60 15.29
N LEU A 276 -19.13 -1.54 14.10
CA LEU A 276 -18.82 -0.27 13.44
C LEU A 276 -20.10 0.31 12.81
N MET A 277 -20.18 1.63 12.70
CA MET A 277 -21.16 2.26 11.80
C MET A 277 -20.58 2.32 10.40
N TRP A 278 -21.29 1.74 9.43
CA TRP A 278 -20.97 1.74 8.01
C TRP A 278 -21.88 2.76 7.30
N VAL A 279 -21.31 3.52 6.38
CA VAL A 279 -21.95 4.66 5.74
C VAL A 279 -21.65 4.65 4.26
N GLY A 280 -22.68 4.42 3.44
CA GLY A 280 -22.58 4.54 1.99
C GLY A 280 -22.62 6.00 1.56
N THR A 281 -21.71 6.39 0.66
CA THR A 281 -21.63 7.73 0.08
C THR A 281 -21.46 7.66 -1.44
N ASP A 282 -21.42 8.80 -2.13
CA ASP A 282 -20.97 8.90 -3.53
C ASP A 282 -19.44 8.83 -3.71
N ARG A 283 -18.70 8.56 -2.62
CA ARG A 283 -17.22 8.44 -2.54
C ARG A 283 -16.76 7.10 -1.98
N GLY A 284 -17.63 6.09 -1.96
CA GLY A 284 -17.39 4.77 -1.39
C GLY A 284 -17.99 4.60 0.01
N VAL A 285 -17.54 3.58 0.73
CA VAL A 285 -18.02 3.27 2.09
C VAL A 285 -17.10 3.88 3.13
N ALA A 286 -17.64 4.78 3.94
CA ALA A 286 -16.99 5.28 5.14
C ALA A 286 -17.41 4.42 6.34
N ARG A 287 -16.51 4.24 7.32
CA ARG A 287 -16.79 3.47 8.54
C ARG A 287 -16.25 4.18 9.77
N TYR A 288 -17.01 4.14 10.86
CA TYR A 288 -16.68 4.80 12.11
C TYR A 288 -16.53 3.80 13.26
N ASP A 289 -15.39 3.84 13.95
CA ASP A 289 -15.03 2.95 15.07
C ASP A 289 -15.40 3.51 16.46
N GLY A 290 -16.17 4.60 16.51
CA GLY A 290 -16.41 5.38 17.73
C GLY A 290 -15.39 6.50 17.97
N ARG A 291 -14.34 6.61 17.13
CA ARG A 291 -13.28 7.62 17.25
C ARG A 291 -12.77 8.15 15.91
N ASN A 292 -12.53 7.29 14.94
CA ASN A 292 -11.91 7.57 13.66
C ASN A 292 -12.78 7.09 12.50
N TRP A 293 -12.63 7.77 11.35
CA TRP A 293 -13.17 7.32 10.07
C TRP A 293 -12.11 6.52 9.29
N SER A 294 -12.56 5.48 8.59
CA SER A 294 -11.80 4.82 7.52
C SER A 294 -12.65 4.71 6.25
N LEU A 295 -12.00 4.69 5.09
CA LEU A 295 -12.66 4.65 3.78
C LEU A 295 -12.34 3.36 3.00
N ARG A 296 -13.33 2.86 2.26
CA ARG A 296 -13.23 1.79 1.27
C ARG A 296 -13.81 2.30 -0.04
N HIS A 297 -12.93 2.60 -1.00
CA HIS A 297 -13.27 3.20 -2.30
C HIS A 297 -12.29 2.74 -3.39
N SER A 298 -12.55 3.10 -4.64
CA SER A 298 -11.92 2.60 -5.87
C SER A 298 -12.15 1.11 -6.13
N LYS A 299 -11.76 0.66 -7.33
CA LYS A 299 -11.84 -0.74 -7.78
C LYS A 299 -11.12 -1.77 -6.93
N ARG A 300 -10.25 -1.36 -6.00
CA ARG A 300 -9.70 -2.25 -4.97
C ARG A 300 -10.76 -2.80 -4.02
N TRP A 301 -11.79 -1.98 -3.71
CA TRP A 301 -12.79 -2.29 -2.69
C TRP A 301 -14.21 -2.33 -3.23
N LEU A 302 -14.50 -1.59 -4.31
CA LEU A 302 -15.85 -1.38 -4.84
C LEU A 302 -15.88 -1.37 -6.37
N LEU A 303 -16.89 -2.00 -6.97
CA LEU A 303 -17.14 -1.91 -8.42
C LEU A 303 -17.53 -0.47 -8.87
N SER A 304 -18.09 0.33 -7.96
CA SER A 304 -18.39 1.76 -8.12
C SER A 304 -18.40 2.43 -6.75
N ASP A 305 -17.89 3.66 -6.69
CA ASP A 305 -17.89 4.49 -5.47
C ASP A 305 -19.27 5.11 -5.16
N ASP A 306 -20.24 5.05 -6.09
CA ASP A 306 -21.66 5.32 -5.81
C ASP A 306 -22.26 4.13 -5.05
N VAL A 307 -22.10 4.12 -3.72
CA VAL A 307 -22.68 3.12 -2.81
C VAL A 307 -24.12 3.48 -2.53
N ARG A 308 -25.02 2.49 -2.53
CA ARG A 308 -26.46 2.74 -2.39
C ARG A 308 -27.08 2.05 -1.20
N ASP A 309 -26.59 0.87 -0.86
CA ASP A 309 -27.11 0.06 0.24
C ASP A 309 -26.03 -0.96 0.70
N ILE A 310 -26.10 -1.43 1.94
CA ILE A 310 -25.12 -2.31 2.58
C ILE A 310 -25.84 -3.33 3.47
N ALA A 311 -25.67 -4.61 3.16
CA ALA A 311 -26.10 -5.73 4.01
C ALA A 311 -24.89 -6.50 4.57
N PHE A 312 -25.12 -7.33 5.59
CA PHE A 312 -24.09 -8.19 6.18
C PHE A 312 -24.58 -9.64 6.19
N ASP A 313 -23.70 -10.59 5.84
CA ASP A 313 -24.00 -12.02 5.97
C ASP A 313 -23.69 -12.55 7.39
N PRO A 314 -24.14 -13.77 7.76
CA PRO A 314 -23.89 -14.35 9.08
C PRO A 314 -22.40 -14.49 9.44
N GLU A 315 -21.51 -14.56 8.44
CA GLU A 315 -20.05 -14.57 8.61
C GLU A 315 -19.45 -13.16 8.85
N GLY A 316 -20.23 -12.10 8.67
CA GLY A 316 -19.83 -10.71 8.87
C GLY A 316 -19.07 -10.07 7.70
N ASN A 317 -19.23 -10.62 6.50
CA ASN A 317 -18.83 -9.95 5.27
C ASN A 317 -19.85 -8.85 4.93
N ALA A 318 -19.37 -7.72 4.43
CA ALA A 318 -20.22 -6.63 3.97
C ALA A 318 -20.53 -6.79 2.49
N TRP A 319 -21.81 -6.90 2.14
CA TRP A 319 -22.33 -6.96 0.77
C TRP A 319 -22.87 -5.59 0.38
N ILE A 320 -22.22 -4.96 -0.60
CA ILE A 320 -22.38 -3.54 -0.89
C ILE A 320 -23.02 -3.39 -2.26
N ALA A 321 -24.25 -2.84 -2.29
CA ALA A 321 -24.91 -2.42 -3.51
C ALA A 321 -24.28 -1.14 -4.05
N THR A 322 -23.85 -1.17 -5.32
CA THR A 322 -23.27 0.01 -5.98
C THR A 322 -23.99 0.30 -7.29
N GLY A 323 -23.81 1.52 -7.81
CA GLY A 323 -24.29 1.89 -9.14
C GLY A 323 -23.73 1.10 -10.34
N ASN A 324 -22.83 0.14 -10.13
CA ASN A 324 -22.28 -0.72 -11.19
C ASN A 324 -21.95 -2.15 -10.72
N GLY A 325 -22.82 -2.75 -9.89
CA GLY A 325 -22.75 -4.13 -9.42
C GLY A 325 -22.66 -4.24 -7.90
N VAL A 326 -22.32 -5.43 -7.41
CA VAL A 326 -22.18 -5.74 -5.99
C VAL A 326 -20.71 -5.94 -5.65
N SER A 327 -20.27 -5.45 -4.50
CA SER A 327 -18.94 -5.72 -3.94
C SER A 327 -19.07 -6.34 -2.56
N ALA A 328 -18.44 -7.50 -2.38
CA ALA A 328 -18.32 -8.12 -1.07
C ALA A 328 -16.96 -7.75 -0.47
N ILE A 329 -16.96 -7.06 0.67
CA ILE A 329 -15.76 -6.86 1.50
C ILE A 329 -15.76 -7.96 2.56
N LYS A 330 -14.84 -8.90 2.39
CA LYS A 330 -14.70 -10.11 3.20
C LYS A 330 -13.50 -10.00 4.13
N ARG A 331 -13.51 -10.81 5.19
CA ARG A 331 -12.48 -10.80 6.24
C ARG A 331 -11.77 -12.15 6.31
N ARG A 332 -10.47 -12.14 6.62
CA ARG A 332 -9.73 -13.33 7.06
C ARG A 332 -8.78 -12.96 8.19
N SER A 333 -8.59 -13.86 9.16
CA SER A 333 -7.51 -13.69 10.13
C SER A 333 -6.19 -14.12 9.51
N MET A 334 -5.11 -13.36 9.73
CA MET A 334 -3.76 -13.75 9.35
C MET A 334 -2.69 -12.98 10.14
N THR A 335 -1.48 -13.54 10.18
CA THR A 335 -0.24 -12.93 10.67
C THR A 335 0.49 -12.16 9.56
N LEU A 336 1.52 -11.39 9.94
CA LEU A 336 2.44 -10.79 8.98
C LEU A 336 3.25 -11.87 8.27
N ALA A 337 3.63 -12.96 8.94
CA ALA A 337 4.23 -14.13 8.29
C ALA A 337 3.38 -14.69 7.14
N GLU A 338 2.11 -15.04 7.39
CA GLU A 338 1.21 -15.57 6.35
C GLU A 338 0.95 -14.55 5.22
N LYS A 339 1.08 -13.25 5.50
CA LYS A 339 0.98 -12.18 4.50
C LYS A 339 2.24 -12.05 3.66
N GLY A 340 3.41 -12.24 4.27
CA GLY A 340 4.69 -12.35 3.58
C GLY A 340 4.74 -13.58 2.67
N ASP A 341 4.23 -14.73 3.13
CA ASP A 341 4.15 -15.94 2.31
C ASP A 341 3.22 -15.71 1.10
N TYR A 342 2.03 -15.12 1.32
CA TYR A 342 1.10 -14.76 0.24
C TYR A 342 1.72 -13.81 -0.81
N PHE A 343 2.44 -12.77 -0.39
CA PHE A 343 3.10 -11.85 -1.34
C PHE A 343 4.32 -12.49 -2.02
N LEU A 344 5.05 -13.37 -1.34
CA LEU A 344 6.16 -14.12 -1.95
C LEU A 344 5.64 -15.08 -3.03
N ASP A 345 4.53 -15.78 -2.79
CA ASP A 345 3.87 -16.63 -3.78
C ASP A 345 3.46 -15.84 -5.03
N VAL A 346 2.88 -14.65 -4.86
CA VAL A 346 2.57 -13.74 -5.99
C VAL A 346 3.85 -13.36 -6.74
N CYS A 347 4.87 -12.90 -6.02
CA CYS A 347 6.15 -12.47 -6.58
C CYS A 347 6.80 -13.58 -7.45
N LEU A 348 6.94 -14.78 -6.88
CA LEU A 348 7.54 -15.93 -7.55
C LEU A 348 6.71 -16.43 -8.74
N ALA A 349 5.38 -16.32 -8.69
CA ALA A 349 4.50 -16.81 -9.75
C ALA A 349 4.40 -15.88 -10.98
N ARG A 350 4.56 -14.56 -10.82
CA ARG A 350 4.25 -13.57 -11.89
C ARG A 350 5.31 -12.49 -12.13
N HIS A 351 6.24 -12.29 -11.19
CA HIS A 351 7.16 -11.14 -11.22
C HIS A 351 8.62 -11.53 -11.46
N VAL A 352 9.02 -12.77 -11.13
CA VAL A 352 10.34 -13.30 -11.49
C VAL A 352 10.37 -13.70 -12.97
N ARG A 353 10.95 -12.84 -13.82
CA ARG A 353 11.12 -13.08 -15.26
C ARG A 353 12.55 -13.49 -15.60
N GLU A 354 12.72 -14.37 -16.58
CA GLU A 354 14.07 -14.79 -17.02
C GLU A 354 14.94 -13.58 -17.44
N PRO A 355 16.22 -13.52 -17.04
CA PRO A 355 17.03 -14.59 -16.41
C PRO A 355 16.89 -14.73 -14.87
N GLY A 356 16.02 -13.93 -14.25
CA GLY A 356 15.84 -13.84 -12.80
C GLY A 356 15.64 -12.41 -12.29
N LEU A 357 15.18 -11.50 -13.15
CA LEU A 357 14.82 -10.13 -12.80
C LEU A 357 13.43 -10.09 -12.17
N VAL A 358 13.19 -9.14 -11.27
CA VAL A 358 11.95 -9.04 -10.48
C VAL A 358 11.36 -7.64 -10.61
N GLU A 359 10.15 -7.54 -11.18
CA GLU A 359 9.48 -6.27 -11.47
C GLU A 359 7.95 -6.44 -11.65
N LYS A 360 7.19 -5.35 -11.61
CA LYS A 360 5.74 -5.32 -11.86
C LYS A 360 5.38 -5.96 -13.22
N CYS A 361 4.26 -6.67 -13.30
CA CYS A 361 3.80 -7.29 -14.55
C CYS A 361 2.71 -6.44 -15.25
N LEU A 362 2.47 -6.66 -16.55
CA LEU A 362 1.32 -6.09 -17.27
C LEU A 362 0.10 -7.01 -17.14
N LEU A 363 -1.09 -6.44 -16.95
CA LEU A 363 -2.36 -7.17 -17.02
C LEU A 363 -3.04 -6.92 -18.37
N GLY A 364 -3.50 -7.99 -19.04
CA GLY A 364 -4.16 -7.92 -20.34
C GLY A 364 -5.52 -7.24 -20.30
N ALA A 365 -6.25 -7.41 -19.20
CA ALA A 365 -7.43 -6.63 -18.83
C ALA A 365 -7.25 -6.05 -17.41
N PRO A 366 -7.81 -4.86 -17.09
CA PRO A 366 -7.65 -4.25 -15.78
C PRO A 366 -8.06 -5.15 -14.61
N GLY A 367 -7.11 -5.47 -13.73
CA GLY A 367 -7.31 -6.35 -12.57
C GLY A 367 -7.36 -7.86 -12.86
N ASP A 368 -7.31 -8.30 -14.12
CA ASP A 368 -7.30 -9.72 -14.45
C ASP A 368 -5.89 -10.29 -14.39
N THR A 369 -5.49 -10.74 -13.19
CA THR A 369 -4.19 -11.38 -12.92
C THR A 369 -3.99 -12.72 -13.63
N SER A 370 -5.03 -13.30 -14.26
CA SER A 370 -4.87 -14.49 -15.11
C SER A 370 -4.30 -14.14 -16.50
N THR A 371 -4.44 -12.88 -16.93
CA THR A 371 -3.98 -12.37 -18.24
C THR A 371 -2.61 -11.71 -18.20
N TRP A 372 -1.84 -11.96 -17.13
CA TRP A 372 -0.56 -11.30 -16.88
C TRP A 372 0.49 -11.57 -17.97
N LYS A 373 1.40 -10.61 -18.16
CA LYS A 373 2.55 -10.72 -19.07
C LYS A 373 3.78 -10.07 -18.44
N PRO A 374 4.98 -10.65 -18.61
CA PRO A 374 6.20 -9.98 -18.23
C PRO A 374 6.37 -8.69 -19.03
N ARG A 375 7.02 -7.71 -18.40
CA ARG A 375 7.48 -6.45 -19.01
C ARG A 375 8.88 -6.15 -18.51
N ASP A 376 9.53 -5.21 -19.18
CA ASP A 376 10.67 -4.50 -18.67
C ASP A 376 10.22 -3.20 -17.97
N ASP A 377 11.15 -2.61 -17.23
CA ASP A 377 11.06 -1.28 -16.67
C ASP A 377 12.41 -0.55 -16.84
N ASP A 378 12.46 0.75 -16.53
CA ASP A 378 13.71 1.52 -16.69
C ASP A 378 14.76 1.19 -15.61
N ASN A 379 14.35 0.47 -14.57
CA ASN A 379 15.08 0.25 -13.32
C ASN A 379 15.02 -1.23 -12.82
N ASP A 380 14.84 -2.21 -13.71
CA ASP A 380 14.78 -3.64 -13.33
C ASP A 380 15.98 -4.10 -12.47
N GLY A 381 17.17 -3.51 -12.67
CA GLY A 381 18.37 -3.81 -11.89
C GLY A 381 18.22 -3.45 -10.41
N GLN A 382 17.89 -2.21 -10.11
CA GLN A 382 17.61 -1.70 -8.76
C GLN A 382 16.55 -2.56 -8.05
N TYR A 383 15.39 -2.80 -8.67
CA TYR A 383 14.31 -3.53 -8.02
C TYR A 383 14.63 -5.03 -7.83
N THR A 384 15.35 -5.64 -8.77
CA THR A 384 15.92 -6.99 -8.58
C THR A 384 16.96 -7.02 -7.44
N ALA A 385 17.72 -5.95 -7.23
CA ALA A 385 18.67 -5.85 -6.13
C ALA A 385 18.00 -5.60 -4.76
N MET A 386 16.85 -4.93 -4.73
CA MET A 386 15.98 -4.88 -3.56
C MET A 386 15.39 -6.27 -3.23
N TYR A 387 15.01 -7.05 -4.25
CA TYR A 387 14.61 -8.45 -4.08
C TYR A 387 15.77 -9.33 -3.57
N LEU A 388 16.99 -9.13 -4.08
CA LEU A 388 18.20 -9.79 -3.58
C LEU A 388 18.42 -9.50 -2.09
N ALA A 389 18.31 -8.24 -1.67
CA ALA A 389 18.41 -7.86 -0.27
C ALA A 389 17.29 -8.50 0.57
N MET A 390 16.05 -8.51 0.07
CA MET A 390 14.89 -9.13 0.73
C MET A 390 15.12 -10.63 1.01
N GLU A 391 15.52 -11.40 0.00
CA GLU A 391 15.84 -12.82 0.16
C GLU A 391 17.08 -13.03 1.05
N SER A 392 18.02 -12.08 1.05
CA SER A 392 19.18 -12.11 1.94
C SER A 392 18.79 -11.92 3.41
N PHE A 393 17.89 -10.98 3.73
CA PHE A 393 17.32 -10.84 5.06
C PHE A 393 16.43 -12.03 5.45
N ARG A 394 15.65 -12.58 4.49
CA ARG A 394 14.84 -13.79 4.71
C ARG A 394 15.72 -14.98 5.10
N TYR A 395 16.79 -15.24 4.36
CA TYR A 395 17.78 -16.25 4.71
C TYR A 395 18.45 -15.95 6.05
N ALA A 396 18.81 -14.69 6.31
CA ALA A 396 19.43 -14.29 7.57
C ALA A 396 18.57 -14.64 8.79
N ALA A 397 17.26 -14.36 8.71
CA ALA A 397 16.28 -14.56 9.77
C ALA A 397 15.77 -16.01 9.91
N THR A 398 15.78 -16.82 8.85
CA THR A 398 15.15 -18.16 8.83
C THR A 398 16.10 -19.33 8.61
N LYS A 399 17.25 -19.10 7.96
CA LYS A 399 18.14 -20.12 7.38
C LYS A 399 17.49 -21.05 6.35
N ASP A 400 16.36 -20.64 5.75
CA ASP A 400 15.69 -21.39 4.68
C ASP A 400 16.60 -21.57 3.44
N PRO A 401 16.90 -22.82 3.01
CA PRO A 401 17.67 -23.08 1.79
C PRO A 401 17.05 -22.46 0.53
N GLN A 402 15.72 -22.34 0.44
CA GLN A 402 15.06 -21.70 -0.70
C GLN A 402 15.35 -20.20 -0.75
N ALA A 403 15.47 -19.52 0.40
CA ALA A 403 15.88 -18.12 0.47
C ALA A 403 17.30 -17.93 -0.05
N LYS A 404 18.25 -18.80 0.34
CA LYS A 404 19.61 -18.78 -0.23
C LYS A 404 19.61 -19.05 -1.74
N ALA A 405 18.79 -19.99 -2.23
CA ALA A 405 18.67 -20.29 -3.66
C ALA A 405 18.10 -19.09 -4.45
N ASN A 406 17.06 -18.44 -3.95
CA ASN A 406 16.44 -17.27 -4.55
C ASN A 406 17.41 -16.07 -4.58
N ALA A 407 18.06 -15.78 -3.46
CA ALA A 407 19.10 -14.74 -3.38
C ALA A 407 20.23 -15.02 -4.39
N LYS A 408 20.71 -16.27 -4.49
CA LYS A 408 21.73 -16.64 -5.48
C LYS A 408 21.28 -16.45 -6.92
N LYS A 409 20.02 -16.80 -7.27
CA LYS A 409 19.46 -16.55 -8.61
C LYS A 409 19.40 -15.04 -8.92
N ALA A 410 18.93 -14.22 -7.97
CA ALA A 410 18.88 -12.77 -8.13
C ALA A 410 20.28 -12.15 -8.28
N PHE A 411 21.25 -12.56 -7.47
CA PHE A 411 22.65 -12.13 -7.62
C PHE A 411 23.20 -12.46 -9.02
N GLU A 412 22.97 -13.68 -9.52
CA GLU A 412 23.42 -14.08 -10.86
C GLU A 412 22.69 -13.33 -11.99
N ALA A 413 21.42 -12.95 -11.81
CA ALA A 413 20.70 -12.10 -12.76
C ALA A 413 21.27 -10.67 -12.81
N LEU A 414 21.57 -10.06 -11.67
CA LEU A 414 22.24 -8.76 -11.58
C LEU A 414 23.67 -8.82 -12.13
N ARG A 415 24.39 -9.93 -11.91
CA ARG A 415 25.70 -10.18 -12.52
C ARG A 415 25.58 -10.33 -14.04
N PHE A 416 24.50 -10.94 -14.52
CA PHE A 416 24.23 -11.06 -15.95
C PHE A 416 24.04 -9.71 -16.63
N LEU A 417 23.32 -8.76 -16.00
CA LEU A 417 23.19 -7.37 -16.48
C LEU A 417 24.53 -6.67 -16.72
N GLN A 418 25.59 -6.99 -15.96
CA GLN A 418 26.95 -6.57 -16.27
C GLN A 418 27.47 -7.31 -17.50
N THR A 419 27.49 -8.64 -17.46
CA THR A 419 28.20 -9.45 -18.46
C THR A 419 27.57 -9.41 -19.86
N VAL A 420 26.27 -9.18 -19.98
CA VAL A 420 25.54 -9.16 -21.27
C VAL A 420 25.98 -7.99 -22.16
N THR A 421 26.51 -6.92 -21.56
CA THR A 421 26.99 -5.72 -22.28
C THR A 421 28.26 -5.97 -23.10
N GLY A 422 29.03 -7.00 -22.75
CA GLY A 422 30.38 -7.24 -23.29
C GLY A 422 31.46 -6.28 -22.77
N THR A 423 31.10 -5.15 -22.17
CA THR A 423 32.02 -4.13 -21.64
C THR A 423 32.37 -4.46 -20.18
N PRO A 424 33.63 -4.71 -19.81
CA PRO A 424 34.00 -5.00 -18.43
C PRO A 424 33.64 -3.85 -17.47
N GLY A 425 32.78 -4.11 -16.49
CA GLY A 425 32.42 -3.15 -15.43
C GLY A 425 31.20 -2.27 -15.74
N PHE A 426 30.85 -2.07 -17.01
CA PHE A 426 29.58 -1.46 -17.38
C PHE A 426 28.40 -2.42 -17.12
N VAL A 427 27.26 -1.87 -16.69
CA VAL A 427 26.05 -2.60 -16.29
C VAL A 427 24.89 -2.11 -17.15
N ALA A 428 24.08 -3.02 -17.71
CA ALA A 428 22.82 -2.68 -18.37
C ALA A 428 21.73 -2.45 -17.31
N ARG A 429 20.79 -1.53 -17.59
CA ARG A 429 19.59 -1.31 -16.75
C ARG A 429 18.73 -2.56 -16.64
N THR A 430 18.47 -3.14 -17.81
CA THR A 430 17.56 -4.27 -17.98
C THR A 430 17.96 -5.10 -19.18
N VAL A 431 17.40 -6.31 -19.26
CA VAL A 431 17.54 -7.23 -20.38
C VAL A 431 16.21 -7.90 -20.70
N VAL A 432 15.93 -8.09 -22.00
CA VAL A 432 14.75 -8.80 -22.51
C VAL A 432 15.16 -9.80 -23.60
N PRO A 433 14.43 -10.91 -23.80
CA PRO A 433 14.67 -11.82 -24.92
C PRO A 433 14.64 -11.09 -26.27
N SER A 434 15.54 -11.44 -27.20
CA SER A 434 15.69 -10.71 -28.47
C SER A 434 14.51 -10.81 -29.45
N ASN A 435 13.52 -11.64 -29.13
CA ASN A 435 12.24 -11.74 -29.87
C ASN A 435 11.15 -10.80 -29.32
N TRP A 436 11.41 -10.02 -28.28
CA TRP A 436 10.47 -8.99 -27.82
C TRP A 436 10.34 -7.87 -28.86
N THR A 437 9.10 -7.41 -29.07
CA THR A 437 8.73 -6.40 -30.07
C THR A 437 8.23 -5.09 -29.46
N ARG A 438 8.15 -5.03 -28.12
CA ARG A 438 7.77 -3.86 -27.33
C ARG A 438 8.62 -3.87 -26.08
N MET A 439 9.18 -2.71 -25.76
CA MET A 439 10.00 -2.45 -24.57
C MET A 439 9.73 -1.02 -24.09
N ALA A 440 10.06 -0.72 -22.84
CA ALA A 440 10.16 0.64 -22.34
C ALA A 440 11.31 1.40 -23.04
N ASP A 441 11.07 2.67 -23.35
CA ASP A 441 12.00 3.59 -24.03
C ASP A 441 12.72 2.96 -25.25
N PRO A 442 11.98 2.60 -26.30
CA PRO A 442 12.55 2.03 -27.51
C PRO A 442 13.52 3.01 -28.20
N ASN A 443 14.42 2.46 -29.02
CA ASN A 443 15.34 3.24 -29.85
C ASN A 443 14.56 4.27 -30.70
N ARG A 444 14.97 5.53 -30.65
CA ARG A 444 14.29 6.64 -31.32
C ARG A 444 15.28 7.63 -31.91
N LYS A 445 14.95 8.22 -33.05
CA LYS A 445 15.71 9.36 -33.60
C LYS A 445 15.28 10.65 -32.92
N ILE A 446 16.26 11.48 -32.59
CA ILE A 446 16.09 12.80 -31.96
C ILE A 446 16.64 13.82 -32.96
N SER A 447 15.78 14.64 -33.55
CA SER A 447 16.22 15.71 -34.46
C SER A 447 17.02 16.78 -33.71
N ASP A 448 17.88 17.52 -34.43
CA ASP A 448 18.71 18.57 -33.80
C ASP A 448 17.86 19.67 -33.13
N ARG A 449 16.64 19.92 -33.65
CA ARG A 449 15.68 20.82 -33.01
C ARG A 449 15.15 20.27 -31.68
N GLN A 450 14.70 19.01 -31.65
CA GLN A 450 14.24 18.36 -30.41
C GLN A 450 15.39 18.28 -29.39
N TRP A 451 16.60 18.01 -29.86
CA TRP A 451 17.79 18.00 -29.01
C TRP A 451 18.08 19.39 -28.42
N ALA A 452 18.01 20.46 -29.21
CA ALA A 452 18.18 21.82 -28.71
C ALA A 452 17.09 22.19 -27.68
N GLU A 453 15.84 21.80 -27.92
CA GLU A 453 14.73 22.02 -26.98
C GLU A 453 14.96 21.25 -25.65
N MET A 454 15.39 19.98 -25.70
CA MET A 454 15.75 19.20 -24.51
C MET A 454 16.94 19.77 -23.74
N TYR A 455 18.03 20.09 -24.44
CA TYR A 455 19.29 20.56 -23.83
C TYR A 455 19.13 21.94 -23.16
N VAL A 456 18.34 22.84 -23.74
CA VAL A 456 18.05 24.16 -23.12
C VAL A 456 17.14 24.03 -21.90
N GLN A 457 16.27 23.01 -21.84
CA GLN A 457 15.44 22.75 -20.66
C GLN A 457 16.22 22.12 -19.50
N ASN A 458 17.17 21.22 -19.80
CA ASN A 458 18.02 20.57 -18.82
C ASN A 458 19.39 20.25 -19.45
N PRO A 459 20.46 21.01 -19.16
CA PRO A 459 21.79 20.77 -19.72
C PRO A 459 22.42 19.42 -19.35
N ARG A 460 21.86 18.71 -18.35
CA ARG A 460 22.24 17.34 -17.97
C ARG A 460 21.63 16.26 -18.88
N GLU A 461 20.76 16.61 -19.83
CA GLU A 461 20.24 15.64 -20.79
C GLU A 461 21.35 14.99 -21.62
N LYS A 462 21.11 13.76 -22.08
CA LYS A 462 21.99 13.02 -23.00
C LYS A 462 21.26 12.63 -24.27
N ARG A 463 21.88 12.85 -25.44
CA ARG A 463 21.30 12.50 -26.75
C ARG A 463 21.44 11.01 -27.06
N VAL A 464 20.61 10.18 -26.41
CA VAL A 464 20.63 8.72 -26.60
C VAL A 464 19.56 8.30 -27.59
N GLU A 465 19.99 7.96 -28.82
CA GLU A 465 19.11 7.44 -29.88
C GLU A 465 18.99 5.90 -29.87
N THR A 466 20.07 5.22 -29.47
CA THR A 466 20.14 3.77 -29.33
C THR A 466 20.28 3.44 -27.85
N ARG A 467 19.21 2.93 -27.25
CA ARG A 467 19.16 2.43 -25.86
C ARG A 467 19.27 0.92 -25.79
N TRP A 468 18.67 0.22 -26.74
CA TRP A 468 18.58 -1.23 -26.81
C TRP A 468 19.62 -1.80 -27.78
N HIS A 469 20.46 -2.69 -27.26
CA HIS A 469 21.58 -3.31 -27.97
C HIS A 469 21.45 -4.84 -27.93
N PRO A 470 21.78 -5.56 -29.01
CA PRO A 470 21.83 -7.03 -28.97
C PRO A 470 22.99 -7.52 -28.09
N SER A 471 22.79 -8.65 -27.40
CA SER A 471 23.88 -9.41 -26.78
C SER A 471 24.79 -10.04 -27.84
N ALA A 472 26.03 -10.34 -27.48
CA ALA A 472 27.00 -10.98 -28.38
C ALA A 472 26.56 -12.37 -28.89
N ASP A 473 25.67 -13.06 -28.16
CA ASP A 473 25.09 -14.34 -28.57
C ASP A 473 23.73 -14.22 -29.28
N GLY A 474 23.24 -12.99 -29.50
CA GLY A 474 21.98 -12.69 -30.19
C GLY A 474 20.70 -13.09 -29.46
N LYS A 475 20.78 -13.64 -28.24
CA LYS A 475 19.60 -14.14 -27.50
C LYS A 475 18.84 -13.04 -26.75
N TRP A 476 19.49 -11.91 -26.49
CA TRP A 476 18.97 -10.85 -25.64
C TRP A 476 19.10 -9.47 -26.29
N LEU A 477 18.21 -8.56 -25.91
CA LEU A 477 18.37 -7.12 -26.04
C LEU A 477 18.59 -6.56 -24.63
N TRP A 478 19.62 -5.75 -24.44
CA TRP A 478 19.92 -5.10 -23.17
C TRP A 478 19.87 -3.57 -23.31
N LYS A 479 19.47 -2.88 -22.23
CA LYS A 479 19.26 -1.43 -22.21
C LYS A 479 20.46 -0.70 -21.58
N GLY A 480 21.09 0.20 -22.35
CA GLY A 480 22.19 1.07 -21.92
C GLY A 480 21.71 2.42 -21.34
N ASP A 481 22.60 3.42 -21.32
CA ASP A 481 22.37 4.72 -20.64
C ASP A 481 21.93 4.55 -19.17
N THR A 482 22.62 3.65 -18.47
CA THR A 482 22.34 3.21 -17.11
C THR A 482 22.50 4.34 -16.11
N SER A 483 21.56 4.43 -15.17
CA SER A 483 21.46 5.53 -14.22
C SER A 483 22.18 5.21 -12.90
N SER A 484 22.34 6.20 -12.02
CA SER A 484 23.08 6.03 -10.75
C SER A 484 22.33 5.14 -9.75
N ASP A 485 21.01 5.30 -9.72
CA ASP A 485 20.03 4.52 -8.97
C ASP A 485 20.13 3.00 -9.18
N GLU A 486 20.35 2.55 -10.42
CA GLU A 486 20.66 1.16 -10.76
C GLU A 486 21.91 0.66 -10.03
N ILE A 487 23.00 1.44 -10.09
CA ILE A 487 24.26 1.06 -9.42
C ILE A 487 24.08 1.07 -7.90
N THR A 488 23.36 2.05 -7.35
CA THR A 488 23.05 2.16 -5.91
C THR A 488 22.22 0.97 -5.41
N GLY A 489 21.16 0.60 -6.12
CA GLY A 489 20.38 -0.59 -5.84
C GLY A 489 21.23 -1.86 -5.90
N HIS A 490 22.02 -2.03 -6.97
CA HIS A 490 22.94 -3.16 -7.12
C HIS A 490 23.92 -3.26 -5.93
N MET A 491 24.56 -2.17 -5.50
CA MET A 491 25.50 -2.19 -4.37
C MET A 491 24.81 -2.53 -3.04
N PHE A 492 23.59 -2.04 -2.80
CA PHE A 492 22.78 -2.41 -1.64
C PHE A 492 22.45 -3.92 -1.63
N GLY A 493 22.02 -4.48 -2.77
CA GLY A 493 21.76 -5.91 -2.90
C GLY A 493 23.01 -6.76 -2.71
N TYR A 494 24.14 -6.36 -3.31
CA TYR A 494 25.42 -7.05 -3.19
C TYR A 494 25.96 -7.05 -1.76
N LEU A 495 25.82 -5.94 -1.02
CA LEU A 495 26.21 -5.84 0.39
C LEU A 495 25.54 -6.93 1.23
N PHE A 496 24.19 -6.97 1.22
CA PHE A 496 23.46 -7.89 2.07
C PHE A 496 23.58 -9.34 1.62
N TYR A 497 23.74 -9.61 0.32
CA TYR A 497 24.08 -10.95 -0.16
C TYR A 497 25.45 -11.42 0.37
N TYR A 498 26.48 -10.56 0.26
CA TYR A 498 27.85 -10.86 0.71
C TYR A 498 27.91 -11.13 2.22
N ASP A 499 27.27 -10.28 3.03
CA ASP A 499 27.34 -10.39 4.48
C ASP A 499 26.45 -11.50 5.05
N LEU A 500 25.22 -11.67 4.53
CA LEU A 500 24.19 -12.50 5.17
C LEU A 500 24.03 -13.89 4.56
N VAL A 501 24.36 -14.08 3.27
CA VAL A 501 24.05 -15.30 2.50
C VAL A 501 25.29 -16.05 2.02
N ALA A 502 26.25 -15.30 1.48
CA ALA A 502 27.37 -15.84 0.72
C ALA A 502 28.34 -16.64 1.60
N ASP A 503 28.65 -17.87 1.18
CA ASP A 503 29.80 -18.64 1.67
C ASP A 503 31.13 -18.09 1.13
N ASP A 504 32.28 -18.66 1.55
CA ASP A 504 33.60 -18.16 1.15
C ASP A 504 33.83 -18.14 -0.37
N THR A 505 33.22 -19.04 -1.13
CA THR A 505 33.33 -19.07 -2.60
C THR A 505 32.43 -18.02 -3.22
N GLU A 506 31.21 -17.90 -2.72
CA GLU A 506 30.24 -16.89 -3.16
C GLU A 506 30.71 -15.47 -2.81
N ARG A 507 31.37 -15.26 -1.66
CA ARG A 507 32.01 -14.00 -1.26
C ARG A 507 33.13 -13.60 -2.22
N GLN A 508 34.03 -14.54 -2.55
CA GLN A 508 35.09 -14.27 -3.55
C GLN A 508 34.51 -13.90 -4.92
N HIS A 509 33.41 -14.52 -5.34
CA HIS A 509 32.77 -14.25 -6.62
C HIS A 509 32.03 -12.90 -6.62
N ALA A 510 31.23 -12.63 -5.58
CA ALA A 510 30.54 -11.35 -5.39
C ALA A 510 31.52 -10.18 -5.22
N GLY A 511 32.57 -10.34 -4.43
CA GLY A 511 33.63 -9.35 -4.27
C GLY A 511 34.28 -8.98 -5.60
N LYS A 512 34.76 -9.97 -6.38
CA LYS A 512 35.33 -9.73 -7.73
C LYS A 512 34.36 -9.00 -8.67
N HIS A 513 33.06 -9.31 -8.57
CA HIS A 513 32.04 -8.64 -9.38
C HIS A 513 31.83 -7.17 -8.99
N VAL A 514 31.73 -6.88 -7.68
CA VAL A 514 31.69 -5.51 -7.15
C VAL A 514 32.92 -4.73 -7.60
N LEU A 515 34.12 -5.26 -7.36
CA LEU A 515 35.37 -4.57 -7.70
C LEU A 515 35.45 -4.21 -9.19
N LYS A 516 34.96 -5.09 -10.08
CA LYS A 516 34.95 -4.86 -11.53
C LYS A 516 34.10 -3.65 -11.94
N ILE A 517 33.00 -3.39 -11.24
CA ILE A 517 32.13 -2.23 -11.49
C ILE A 517 32.78 -0.97 -10.90
N ILE A 518 33.32 -1.05 -9.67
CA ILE A 518 33.90 0.11 -8.99
C ILE A 518 35.21 0.56 -9.66
N ASP A 519 36.05 -0.38 -10.10
CA ASP A 519 37.26 -0.08 -10.88
C ASP A 519 36.91 0.64 -12.18
N TYR A 520 35.86 0.21 -12.90
CA TYR A 520 35.38 0.90 -14.10
C TYR A 520 34.92 2.34 -13.82
N ILE A 521 34.28 2.60 -12.69
CA ILE A 521 33.87 3.95 -12.28
C ILE A 521 35.11 4.81 -11.94
N ILE A 522 36.08 4.28 -11.18
CA ILE A 522 37.32 5.00 -10.83
C ILE A 522 38.15 5.30 -12.08
N GLU A 523 38.40 4.30 -12.94
CA GLU A 523 39.22 4.41 -14.16
C GLU A 523 38.68 5.42 -15.17
N ASN A 524 37.37 5.69 -15.14
CA ASN A 524 36.73 6.68 -16.01
C ASN A 524 36.49 8.04 -15.34
N GLY A 525 37.09 8.30 -14.16
CA GLY A 525 37.00 9.60 -13.49
C GLY A 525 35.70 9.78 -12.71
N TYR A 526 35.25 8.74 -12.01
CA TYR A 526 34.03 8.73 -11.20
C TYR A 526 32.74 8.99 -11.99
N VAL A 527 32.67 8.51 -13.23
CA VAL A 527 31.43 8.44 -14.00
C VAL A 527 31.22 7.03 -14.55
N LEU A 528 29.97 6.60 -14.64
CA LEU A 528 29.61 5.41 -15.42
C LEU A 528 29.66 5.81 -16.90
N LYS A 529 30.79 5.54 -17.54
CA LYS A 529 31.01 5.79 -18.97
C LYS A 529 30.17 4.82 -19.80
N ASP A 530 29.57 5.35 -20.86
CA ASP A 530 28.66 4.67 -21.77
C ASP A 530 29.39 4.27 -23.06
N LEU A 531 28.69 3.56 -23.95
CA LEU A 531 29.26 3.04 -25.20
C LEU A 531 29.77 4.12 -26.17
N ASP A 532 29.26 5.35 -26.07
CA ASP A 532 29.71 6.49 -26.87
C ASP A 532 30.99 7.17 -26.33
N GLY A 533 31.52 6.67 -25.21
CA GLY A 533 32.71 7.20 -24.56
C GLY A 533 32.47 8.44 -23.69
N THR A 534 31.22 8.88 -23.53
CA THR A 534 30.82 9.91 -22.57
C THR A 534 30.18 9.29 -21.33
N HIS A 535 29.89 10.06 -20.28
CA HIS A 535 29.11 9.51 -19.15
C HIS A 535 27.69 9.14 -19.59
N THR A 536 27.08 8.18 -18.92
CA THR A 536 25.62 7.96 -18.93
C THR A 536 24.90 9.21 -18.41
N LYS A 537 23.60 9.35 -18.70
CA LYS A 537 22.83 10.55 -18.31
C LYS A 537 22.93 10.89 -16.82
N TRP A 538 22.83 9.88 -15.95
CA TRP A 538 22.74 10.06 -14.50
C TRP A 538 23.89 9.43 -13.69
N GLY A 539 24.64 8.47 -14.23
CA GLY A 539 25.78 7.85 -13.54
C GLY A 539 27.00 8.77 -13.45
N VAL A 540 26.90 9.83 -12.65
CA VAL A 540 27.91 10.89 -12.50
C VAL A 540 28.19 11.15 -11.02
N TRP A 541 29.43 10.87 -10.62
CA TRP A 541 29.95 11.07 -9.26
C TRP A 541 31.29 11.82 -9.26
N ALA A 542 31.61 12.51 -10.35
CA ALA A 542 32.87 13.23 -10.54
C ALA A 542 32.93 14.52 -9.71
N PRO A 543 34.01 14.80 -8.97
CA PRO A 543 34.19 16.04 -8.21
C PRO A 543 33.96 17.31 -9.03
N GLU A 544 34.55 17.38 -10.23
CA GLU A 544 34.45 18.50 -11.18
C GLU A 544 33.04 18.67 -11.78
N ARG A 545 32.15 17.69 -11.58
CA ARG A 545 30.72 17.83 -11.85
C ARG A 545 29.97 18.22 -10.59
N LEU A 546 30.02 17.36 -9.56
CA LEU A 546 29.18 17.57 -8.37
C LEU A 546 29.48 18.90 -7.68
N ASN A 547 30.73 19.36 -7.61
CA ASN A 547 31.12 20.59 -6.92
C ASN A 547 31.18 21.82 -7.84
N ASP A 548 31.77 21.67 -9.03
CA ASP A 548 32.15 22.80 -9.90
C ASP A 548 31.11 23.10 -11.01
N ASP A 549 30.21 22.16 -11.31
CA ASP A 549 29.12 22.32 -12.28
C ASP A 549 27.79 22.62 -11.54
N PRO A 550 27.21 23.82 -11.69
CA PRO A 550 26.03 24.22 -10.93
C PRO A 550 24.78 23.42 -11.29
N ASP A 551 24.69 22.83 -12.48
CA ASP A 551 23.52 22.06 -12.91
C ASP A 551 23.39 20.73 -12.12
N TRP A 552 24.49 20.23 -11.55
CA TRP A 552 24.53 19.06 -10.66
C TRP A 552 24.27 19.36 -9.18
N THR A 553 23.97 20.62 -8.83
CA THR A 553 23.67 21.02 -7.43
C THR A 553 22.57 20.20 -6.75
N PRO A 554 21.45 19.80 -7.43
CA PRO A 554 20.42 18.96 -6.80
C PRO A 554 20.96 17.59 -6.38
N GLU A 555 21.71 16.92 -7.25
CA GLU A 555 22.22 15.55 -7.06
C GLU A 555 23.47 15.49 -6.17
N ARG A 556 24.22 16.60 -6.07
CA ARG A 556 25.51 16.71 -5.35
C ARG A 556 25.53 15.97 -4.02
N GLY A 557 24.48 16.15 -3.22
CA GLY A 557 24.35 15.53 -1.91
C GLY A 557 24.22 14.01 -1.99
N VAL A 558 23.24 13.53 -2.75
CA VAL A 558 22.91 12.10 -2.93
C VAL A 558 24.09 11.37 -3.57
N ASN A 559 24.55 11.82 -4.73
CA ASN A 559 25.62 11.19 -5.50
C ASN A 559 26.95 11.16 -4.71
N SER A 560 27.22 12.14 -3.85
CA SER A 560 28.39 12.08 -2.96
C SER A 560 28.27 10.95 -1.91
N VAL A 561 27.07 10.65 -1.41
CA VAL A 561 26.83 9.51 -0.50
C VAL A 561 26.93 8.19 -1.27
N GLU A 562 26.36 8.11 -2.48
CA GLU A 562 26.42 6.93 -3.35
C GLU A 562 27.87 6.47 -3.58
N ILE A 563 28.73 7.29 -4.19
CA ILE A 563 30.10 6.86 -4.53
C ILE A 563 30.96 6.55 -3.30
N LEU A 564 30.75 7.26 -2.18
CA LEU A 564 31.40 6.92 -0.92
C LEU A 564 30.93 5.56 -0.39
N SER A 565 29.65 5.24 -0.54
CA SER A 565 29.10 3.92 -0.18
C SER A 565 29.68 2.81 -1.05
N PHE A 566 29.87 3.07 -2.35
CA PHE A 566 30.43 2.13 -3.32
C PHE A 566 31.89 1.81 -3.01
N LEU A 567 32.71 2.84 -2.75
CA LEU A 567 34.11 2.69 -2.37
C LEU A 567 34.26 2.01 -1.00
N LYS A 568 33.36 2.28 -0.06
CA LYS A 568 33.33 1.60 1.24
C LYS A 568 32.98 0.11 1.10
N LEU A 569 32.01 -0.23 0.26
CA LEU A 569 31.67 -1.62 -0.05
C LEU A 569 32.85 -2.32 -0.75
N ALA A 570 33.47 -1.69 -1.75
CA ALA A 570 34.65 -2.22 -2.44
C ALA A 570 35.81 -2.51 -1.46
N TYR A 571 36.06 -1.62 -0.50
CA TYR A 571 37.02 -1.87 0.58
C TYR A 571 36.58 -3.02 1.50
N HIS A 572 35.31 -3.08 1.91
CA HIS A 572 34.78 -4.14 2.79
C HIS A 572 34.91 -5.54 2.17
N VAL A 573 34.59 -5.71 0.88
CA VAL A 573 34.64 -7.01 0.20
C VAL A 573 36.04 -7.47 -0.22
N SER A 574 37.06 -6.61 -0.12
CA SER A 574 38.42 -6.90 -0.63
C SER A 574 39.57 -6.69 0.36
N GLY A 575 39.43 -5.75 1.29
CA GLY A 575 40.53 -5.24 2.11
C GLY A 575 41.55 -4.39 1.35
N ASP A 576 41.35 -4.07 0.06
CA ASP A 576 42.30 -3.29 -0.74
C ASP A 576 42.27 -1.81 -0.35
N LEU A 577 43.38 -1.35 0.23
CA LEU A 577 43.58 0.04 0.68
C LEU A 577 43.44 1.07 -0.45
N ARG A 578 43.53 0.68 -1.74
CA ARG A 578 43.24 1.55 -2.89
C ARG A 578 41.86 2.21 -2.75
N TYR A 579 40.81 1.42 -2.46
CA TYR A 579 39.45 1.95 -2.33
C TYR A 579 39.29 2.87 -1.12
N GLN A 580 39.94 2.53 0.01
CA GLN A 580 39.95 3.37 1.20
C GLN A 580 40.73 4.68 0.98
N ASN A 581 41.77 4.68 0.12
CA ASN A 581 42.50 5.88 -0.29
C ASN A 581 41.65 6.78 -1.20
N GLU A 582 40.97 6.23 -2.20
CA GLU A 582 40.07 7.02 -3.06
C GLU A 582 38.87 7.60 -2.29
N TYR A 583 38.27 6.80 -1.40
CA TYR A 583 37.26 7.25 -0.46
C TYR A 583 37.73 8.44 0.39
N SER A 584 38.98 8.38 0.87
CA SER A 584 39.61 9.47 1.63
C SER A 584 39.97 10.69 0.76
N ASN A 585 40.35 10.48 -0.51
CA ASN A 585 40.57 11.55 -1.48
C ASN A 585 39.29 12.35 -1.70
N LEU A 586 38.17 11.68 -2.01
CA LEU A 586 36.87 12.34 -2.21
C LEU A 586 36.41 13.10 -0.95
N LEU A 587 36.50 12.47 0.23
CA LEU A 587 36.10 13.09 1.50
C LEU A 587 36.86 14.39 1.81
N TYR A 588 38.18 14.42 1.62
CA TYR A 588 39.04 15.47 2.16
C TYR A 588 39.68 16.41 1.11
N LYS A 589 39.98 15.93 -0.10
CA LYS A 589 40.52 16.77 -1.19
C LYS A 589 39.42 17.41 -2.03
N HIS A 590 38.28 16.73 -2.14
CA HIS A 590 37.11 17.19 -2.91
C HIS A 590 35.93 17.60 -2.02
N ASP A 591 36.14 17.74 -0.70
CA ASP A 591 35.15 18.19 0.29
C ASP A 591 33.80 17.44 0.28
N TYR A 592 33.80 16.14 -0.07
CA TYR A 592 32.56 15.35 -0.01
C TYR A 592 32.04 15.22 1.44
N ALA A 593 32.89 15.46 2.44
CA ALA A 593 32.45 15.61 3.83
C ALA A 593 31.46 16.78 4.02
N ALA A 594 31.52 17.86 3.23
CA ALA A 594 30.50 18.91 3.25
C ALA A 594 29.23 18.49 2.49
N ASN A 595 29.37 17.79 1.36
CA ASN A 595 28.24 17.29 0.57
C ASN A 595 27.39 16.30 1.39
N VAL A 596 28.02 15.34 2.07
CA VAL A 596 27.36 14.35 2.95
C VAL A 596 26.52 15.02 4.04
N ARG A 597 26.96 16.13 4.66
CA ARG A 597 26.15 16.83 5.68
C ARG A 597 24.86 17.44 5.13
N ARG A 598 24.80 17.65 3.81
CA ARG A 598 23.68 18.22 3.05
C ARG A 598 23.10 17.21 2.06
N ALA A 599 23.30 15.91 2.32
CA ALA A 599 22.90 14.83 1.43
C ALA A 599 21.41 14.90 1.08
N LYS A 600 20.54 15.08 2.09
CA LYS A 600 19.17 15.48 1.85
C LYS A 600 19.08 16.99 1.67
N THR A 601 18.59 17.44 0.51
CA THR A 601 18.24 18.84 0.28
C THR A 601 16.82 19.14 0.77
N TYR A 602 16.64 20.32 1.37
CA TYR A 602 15.33 20.84 1.77
C TYR A 602 14.70 21.79 0.75
N ASN A 603 15.32 22.01 -0.41
CA ASN A 603 14.72 22.87 -1.44
C ASN A 603 13.42 22.20 -1.97
N PRO A 604 12.21 22.77 -1.73
CA PRO A 604 10.96 22.08 -2.06
C PRO A 604 10.71 21.90 -3.57
N THR A 605 11.49 22.58 -4.42
CA THR A 605 11.45 22.42 -5.89
C THR A 605 12.38 21.33 -6.41
N TRP A 606 13.26 20.77 -5.57
CA TRP A 606 14.20 19.71 -5.95
C TRP A 606 13.95 18.41 -5.16
N ARG A 607 12.93 18.38 -4.29
CA ARG A 607 12.62 17.19 -3.52
C ARG A 607 11.93 16.16 -4.40
N THR A 608 12.54 14.98 -4.52
CA THR A 608 11.87 13.76 -4.99
C THR A 608 11.90 12.69 -3.88
N HIS A 609 11.01 11.69 -3.98
CA HIS A 609 11.07 10.48 -3.14
C HIS A 609 12.09 9.45 -3.65
N ILE A 610 12.52 9.54 -4.91
CA ILE A 610 13.60 8.73 -5.47
C ILE A 610 14.89 8.99 -4.68
N ASP A 611 15.23 10.27 -4.45
CA ASP A 611 16.39 10.68 -3.63
C ASP A 611 16.31 10.12 -2.19
N ASP A 612 15.09 10.00 -1.66
CA ASP A 612 14.84 9.48 -0.32
C ASP A 612 15.08 7.97 -0.24
N GLU A 613 14.74 7.20 -1.28
CA GLU A 613 15.11 5.78 -1.41
C GLU A 613 16.61 5.60 -1.66
N LEU A 614 17.23 6.40 -2.54
CA LEU A 614 18.67 6.29 -2.86
C LEU A 614 19.56 6.49 -1.64
N LEU A 615 19.24 7.47 -0.80
CA LEU A 615 19.94 7.68 0.47
C LEU A 615 19.74 6.48 1.41
N ALA A 616 18.54 5.90 1.48
CA ALA A 616 18.26 4.70 2.27
C ALA A 616 19.09 3.48 1.79
N LEU A 617 19.28 3.34 0.48
CA LEU A 617 20.08 2.27 -0.13
C LEU A 617 21.60 2.48 0.08
N ALA A 618 22.08 3.73 0.08
CA ALA A 618 23.51 4.04 0.15
C ALA A 618 24.08 4.09 1.60
N TYR A 619 23.31 4.54 2.59
CA TYR A 619 23.81 4.65 3.98
C TYR A 619 24.30 3.34 4.64
N PRO A 620 23.71 2.15 4.42
CA PRO A 620 24.14 0.91 5.07
C PRO A 620 25.62 0.58 4.88
N SER A 621 26.15 0.63 3.65
CA SER A 621 27.57 0.37 3.36
C SER A 621 28.50 1.28 4.17
N LEU A 622 28.08 2.53 4.42
CA LEU A 622 28.84 3.50 5.21
C LEU A 622 28.72 3.24 6.72
N LEU A 623 27.50 3.13 7.25
CA LEU A 623 27.26 3.10 8.69
C LEU A 623 27.49 1.73 9.34
N LEU A 624 27.40 0.64 8.59
CA LEU A 624 27.71 -0.70 9.09
C LEU A 624 29.21 -1.02 9.03
N HIS A 625 29.98 -0.43 8.09
CA HIS A 625 31.38 -0.81 7.83
C HIS A 625 32.43 0.29 8.12
N GLU A 626 32.04 1.55 8.30
CA GLU A 626 32.98 2.59 8.75
C GLU A 626 33.39 2.38 10.22
N LYS A 627 34.69 2.42 10.47
CA LYS A 627 35.33 2.20 11.79
C LYS A 627 35.88 3.50 12.38
N ASP A 628 36.17 4.54 11.59
CA ASP A 628 36.60 5.84 12.11
C ASP A 628 35.46 6.54 12.87
N PRO A 629 35.58 6.80 14.20
CA PRO A 629 34.53 7.46 14.99
C PRO A 629 34.14 8.86 14.50
N LYS A 630 35.02 9.58 13.80
CA LYS A 630 34.72 10.90 13.21
C LYS A 630 33.85 10.77 11.97
N LEU A 631 34.16 9.79 11.10
CA LEU A 631 33.36 9.53 9.90
C LEU A 631 32.01 8.88 10.26
N ARG A 632 31.98 7.94 11.22
CA ARG A 632 30.72 7.43 11.79
C ARG A 632 29.82 8.55 12.30
N ARG A 633 30.39 9.58 12.95
CA ARG A 633 29.64 10.77 13.40
C ARG A 633 29.10 11.60 12.22
N LEU A 634 29.91 11.87 11.20
CA LEU A 634 29.49 12.55 9.97
C LEU A 634 28.29 11.85 9.31
N TYR A 635 28.36 10.52 9.15
CA TYR A 635 27.25 9.76 8.56
C TYR A 635 26.04 9.65 9.49
N ARG A 636 26.24 9.64 10.81
CA ARG A 636 25.14 9.74 11.79
C ARG A 636 24.39 11.07 11.68
N GLU A 637 25.12 12.19 11.62
CA GLU A 637 24.53 13.53 11.40
C GLU A 637 23.76 13.60 10.08
N SER A 638 24.29 12.98 9.02
CA SER A 638 23.69 12.91 7.69
C SER A 638 22.39 12.08 7.65
N ILE A 639 22.40 10.86 8.21
CA ILE A 639 21.19 10.01 8.25
C ILE A 639 20.14 10.52 9.25
N ASP A 640 20.53 11.14 10.36
CA ASP A 640 19.60 11.81 11.29
C ASP A 640 18.88 12.98 10.58
N HIS A 641 19.58 13.73 9.72
CA HIS A 641 19.03 14.79 8.88
C HIS A 641 18.05 14.21 7.83
N TRP A 642 18.46 13.21 7.05
CA TRP A 642 17.58 12.54 6.07
C TRP A 642 16.32 11.97 6.74
N TYR A 643 16.47 11.23 7.84
CA TYR A 643 15.33 10.61 8.52
C TYR A 643 14.34 11.65 9.08
N ALA A 644 14.83 12.79 9.59
CA ALA A 644 13.96 13.89 9.99
C ALA A 644 13.09 14.44 8.84
N ALA A 645 13.52 14.31 7.58
CA ALA A 645 12.78 14.73 6.40
C ALA A 645 11.72 13.71 5.93
N VAL A 646 11.96 12.40 6.14
CA VAL A 646 11.11 11.29 5.64
C VAL A 646 10.29 10.57 6.72
N LYS A 647 10.54 10.83 8.01
CA LYS A 647 9.84 10.17 9.13
C LYS A 647 8.31 10.24 9.01
N ALA A 648 7.79 11.33 8.46
CA ALA A 648 6.35 11.55 8.29
C ALA A 648 5.72 10.61 7.24
N ASP A 649 6.50 10.03 6.34
CA ASP A 649 6.04 9.12 5.27
C ASP A 649 5.61 7.75 5.82
N CYS A 650 5.93 7.48 7.10
CA CYS A 650 5.63 6.26 7.85
C CYS A 650 6.03 4.98 7.09
N SER A 651 7.14 5.05 6.35
CA SER A 651 7.71 3.95 5.57
C SER A 651 8.40 2.94 6.50
N PRO A 652 7.92 1.68 6.60
CA PRO A 652 8.61 0.63 7.33
C PRO A 652 10.03 0.40 6.80
N PHE A 653 10.27 0.63 5.51
CA PHE A 653 11.62 0.52 4.93
C PHE A 653 12.55 1.60 5.45
N PHE A 654 12.11 2.87 5.45
CA PHE A 654 12.94 3.97 5.96
C PHE A 654 13.13 3.91 7.48
N ASP A 655 12.08 3.55 8.23
CA ASP A 655 12.16 3.35 9.69
C ASP A 655 13.17 2.26 10.06
N PHE A 656 13.17 1.12 9.35
CA PHE A 656 14.06 -0.01 9.65
C PHE A 656 15.48 0.17 9.11
N ILE A 657 15.67 0.80 7.93
CA ILE A 657 16.99 1.23 7.45
C ILE A 657 17.62 2.20 8.46
N TYR A 658 16.85 3.23 8.85
CA TYR A 658 17.32 4.18 9.85
C TYR A 658 17.65 3.45 11.14
N GLY A 659 16.76 2.58 11.65
CA GLY A 659 16.99 1.86 12.90
C GLY A 659 18.29 1.06 12.90
N ALA A 660 18.49 0.24 11.86
CA ALA A 660 19.67 -0.61 11.70
C ALA A 660 20.96 0.21 11.58
N CYS A 661 20.91 1.35 10.88
CA CYS A 661 22.04 2.25 10.73
C CYS A 661 22.27 3.12 11.98
N ALA A 662 21.21 3.47 12.73
CA ALA A 662 21.20 4.41 13.84
C ALA A 662 21.53 3.79 15.19
N ASP A 663 21.35 2.46 15.33
CA ASP A 663 21.22 1.75 16.60
C ASP A 663 20.07 2.33 17.45
N LYS A 664 18.91 2.43 16.80
CA LYS A 664 17.64 2.91 17.35
C LYS A 664 16.52 2.04 16.79
N ALA A 665 15.33 2.08 17.38
CA ALA A 665 14.15 1.38 16.87
C ALA A 665 12.95 2.35 16.80
N PRO A 666 12.93 3.30 15.84
CA PRO A 666 11.86 4.28 15.78
C PRO A 666 10.57 3.68 15.19
N GLN A 667 9.43 4.22 15.59
CA GLN A 667 8.12 4.03 14.96
C GLN A 667 7.62 2.57 14.80
N LEU A 668 8.23 1.57 15.45
CA LEU A 668 7.95 0.15 15.17
C LEU A 668 6.47 -0.24 15.09
N GLU A 669 5.64 0.25 16.02
CA GLU A 669 4.18 -0.01 16.01
C GLU A 669 3.47 0.62 14.80
N MET A 670 3.90 1.80 14.34
CA MET A 670 3.40 2.45 13.13
C MET A 670 3.84 1.69 11.87
N SER A 671 5.10 1.26 11.84
CA SER A 671 5.65 0.45 10.75
C SER A 671 4.91 -0.89 10.64
N ALA A 672 4.68 -1.56 11.78
CA ALA A 672 3.88 -2.79 11.85
C ALA A 672 2.40 -2.56 11.49
N ALA A 673 1.77 -1.49 11.96
CA ALA A 673 0.40 -1.13 11.58
C ALA A 673 0.27 -0.90 10.07
N SER A 674 1.25 -0.23 9.46
CA SER A 674 1.29 -0.03 7.99
C SER A 674 1.43 -1.34 7.22
N LEU A 675 2.25 -2.29 7.71
CA LEU A 675 2.35 -3.63 7.12
C LEU A 675 1.06 -4.45 7.30
N ARG A 676 0.34 -4.30 8.43
CA ARG A 676 -0.97 -4.92 8.69
C ARG A 676 -2.07 -4.36 7.79
N ASP A 677 -2.18 -3.04 7.65
CA ASP A 677 -3.24 -2.36 6.88
C ASP A 677 -3.11 -2.46 5.34
N ALA A 678 -1.90 -2.68 4.81
CA ALA A 678 -1.68 -2.87 3.38
C ALA A 678 -2.66 -3.87 2.74
N SER A 679 -3.25 -3.54 1.58
CA SER A 679 -4.14 -4.50 0.89
C SER A 679 -3.39 -5.76 0.44
N LEU A 680 -4.08 -6.90 0.42
CA LEU A 680 -3.61 -8.10 -0.27
C LEU A 680 -3.61 -7.93 -1.80
N ASP A 681 -4.46 -7.05 -2.30
CA ASP A 681 -4.54 -6.74 -3.72
C ASP A 681 -3.36 -5.85 -4.15
N LEU A 682 -2.41 -6.46 -4.87
CA LEU A 682 -1.22 -5.81 -5.43
C LEU A 682 -1.49 -5.14 -6.80
N VAL A 683 -2.71 -5.22 -7.34
CA VAL A 683 -3.10 -4.52 -8.55
C VAL A 683 -3.06 -3.00 -8.33
N ARG A 684 -2.43 -2.27 -9.26
CA ARG A 684 -2.23 -0.83 -9.19
C ARG A 684 -3.48 -0.03 -9.60
N TRP A 685 -4.62 -0.32 -8.98
CA TRP A 685 -5.87 0.43 -9.19
C TRP A 685 -5.71 1.93 -9.01
N THR A 686 -6.44 2.71 -9.82
CA THR A 686 -6.50 4.17 -9.62
C THR A 686 -7.27 4.48 -8.34
N VAL A 687 -6.58 5.13 -7.39
CA VAL A 687 -7.15 5.62 -6.13
C VAL A 687 -7.12 7.15 -6.18
N ASP A 688 -8.29 7.78 -6.23
CA ASP A 688 -8.46 9.23 -6.37
C ASP A 688 -9.00 9.83 -5.07
N ASN A 689 -8.08 10.24 -4.19
CA ASN A 689 -8.41 10.95 -2.97
C ASN A 689 -8.64 12.46 -3.21
N SER A 690 -8.42 12.99 -4.43
CA SER A 690 -8.59 14.42 -4.71
C SER A 690 -10.05 14.90 -4.67
N ARG A 691 -11.00 13.96 -4.60
CA ARG A 691 -12.45 14.20 -4.55
C ARG A 691 -13.07 14.10 -3.15
N ARG A 692 -12.26 13.81 -2.14
CA ARG A 692 -12.68 13.71 -0.75
C ARG A 692 -12.85 15.09 -0.15
N GLU A 693 -13.91 15.24 0.63
CA GLU A 693 -14.24 16.51 1.29
C GLU A 693 -13.62 16.60 2.71
N ASP A 694 -13.19 15.47 3.29
CA ASP A 694 -12.59 15.39 4.64
C ASP A 694 -11.10 15.76 4.69
N ILE A 695 -10.50 16.06 3.55
CA ILE A 695 -9.08 16.40 3.42
C ILE A 695 -8.88 17.66 2.57
N SER A 696 -7.75 18.32 2.76
CA SER A 696 -7.33 19.45 1.94
C SER A 696 -6.19 19.04 1.02
N LEU A 697 -6.13 19.63 -0.17
CA LEU A 697 -5.07 19.36 -1.13
C LEU A 697 -3.94 20.38 -1.04
N VAL A 698 -2.70 19.90 -1.02
CA VAL A 698 -1.49 20.69 -0.80
C VAL A 698 -0.43 20.43 -1.88
N ARG A 699 0.58 21.29 -1.92
CA ARG A 699 1.78 21.19 -2.78
C ARG A 699 3.05 21.26 -1.95
N ILE A 700 3.05 20.51 -0.85
CA ILE A 700 4.17 20.27 0.06
C ILE A 700 4.04 18.83 0.60
N PRO A 701 5.14 18.11 0.84
CA PRO A 701 6.52 18.58 0.73
C PRO A 701 7.03 18.77 -0.71
N GLU A 702 6.49 18.05 -1.71
CA GLU A 702 6.85 18.24 -3.12
C GLU A 702 5.97 19.30 -3.81
N ARG A 703 6.54 20.17 -4.66
CA ARG A 703 5.76 21.25 -5.30
C ARG A 703 4.94 20.81 -6.51
N GLU A 704 5.45 19.85 -7.28
CA GLU A 704 4.88 19.43 -8.56
C GLU A 704 3.58 18.62 -8.38
N HIS A 705 3.57 17.72 -7.40
CA HIS A 705 2.46 16.83 -7.11
C HIS A 705 1.37 17.48 -6.26
N LEU A 706 0.12 17.26 -6.64
CA LEU A 706 -1.03 17.52 -5.78
C LEU A 706 -1.11 16.40 -4.72
N GLN A 707 -1.08 16.76 -3.45
CA GLN A 707 -0.94 15.84 -2.32
C GLN A 707 -2.05 16.05 -1.30
N THR A 708 -2.28 15.07 -0.44
CA THR A 708 -3.20 15.16 0.70
C THR A 708 -2.52 15.88 1.87
N ASN A 709 -3.27 16.67 2.64
CA ASN A 709 -2.76 17.40 3.81
C ASN A 709 -2.37 16.50 5.00
N ARG A 710 -2.76 15.23 4.97
CA ARG A 710 -2.38 14.16 5.90
C ARG A 710 -2.01 12.90 5.13
N LEU A 711 -1.12 12.08 5.69
CA LEU A 711 -0.83 10.75 5.14
C LEU A 711 -2.06 9.87 5.33
N LEU A 712 -2.50 9.22 4.27
CA LEU A 712 -3.60 8.26 4.29
C LEU A 712 -3.07 6.84 4.52
N PRO A 713 -3.83 5.97 5.22
CA PRO A 713 -3.41 4.60 5.47
C PRO A 713 -3.25 3.80 4.17
N PRO A 714 -2.36 2.79 4.11
CA PRO A 714 -2.17 1.91 2.95
C PRO A 714 -3.46 1.39 2.27
N SER A 715 -4.52 1.11 3.03
CA SER A 715 -5.82 0.65 2.52
C SER A 715 -6.59 1.73 1.73
N GLU A 716 -6.31 3.02 1.96
CA GLU A 716 -6.95 4.20 1.33
C GLU A 716 -6.10 4.86 0.23
N ARG A 717 -4.94 4.30 -0.12
CA ARG A 717 -4.01 4.85 -1.14
C ARG A 717 -3.63 3.81 -2.19
N GLY A 718 -3.05 4.22 -3.32
CA GLY A 718 -2.60 3.29 -4.37
C GLY A 718 -1.51 2.34 -3.88
N VAL A 719 -1.26 1.25 -4.62
CA VAL A 719 -0.04 0.47 -4.40
C VAL A 719 1.14 1.29 -4.92
N ILE A 720 2.13 1.50 -4.05
CA ILE A 720 3.33 2.32 -4.27
C ILE A 720 4.58 1.53 -3.88
N ARG A 721 5.70 1.86 -4.49
CA ARG A 721 7.04 1.58 -3.98
C ARG A 721 7.53 2.77 -3.14
N TRP A 722 8.67 2.66 -2.47
CA TRP A 722 9.16 3.72 -1.56
C TRP A 722 9.94 4.84 -2.28
N ASP A 723 10.26 4.66 -3.56
CA ASP A 723 10.67 5.70 -4.52
C ASP A 723 9.50 6.60 -4.98
N GLU A 724 8.24 6.21 -4.73
CA GLU A 724 7.04 6.98 -5.06
C GLU A 724 6.52 7.84 -3.89
N ASN A 725 5.93 8.99 -4.19
CA ASN A 725 5.35 9.91 -3.20
C ASN A 725 4.05 9.34 -2.57
N PRO A 726 4.03 8.96 -1.27
CA PRO A 726 2.87 8.37 -0.61
C PRO A 726 1.74 9.35 -0.33
N TRP A 727 2.02 10.66 -0.35
CA TRP A 727 1.07 11.75 -0.12
C TRP A 727 0.30 12.14 -1.38
N LYS A 728 0.70 11.67 -2.55
CA LYS A 728 0.10 12.04 -3.84
C LYS A 728 -1.40 11.75 -3.85
N ALA A 729 -2.22 12.74 -4.17
CA ALA A 729 -3.69 12.64 -4.03
C ALA A 729 -4.36 11.69 -5.04
N VAL A 730 -3.67 11.37 -6.14
CA VAL A 730 -4.14 10.40 -7.15
C VAL A 730 -3.00 9.43 -7.49
N GLN A 731 -3.22 8.14 -7.29
CA GLN A 731 -2.22 7.07 -7.39
C GLN A 731 -2.74 5.91 -8.23
N GLY A 732 -1.84 5.05 -8.75
CA GLY A 732 -2.18 3.89 -9.58
C GLY A 732 -2.34 4.18 -11.09
N ASP A 733 -2.48 3.13 -11.89
CA ASP A 733 -2.44 3.16 -13.37
C ASP A 733 -3.74 2.68 -14.06
N GLY A 734 -4.79 2.48 -13.26
CA GLY A 734 -6.07 1.93 -13.68
C GLY A 734 -6.17 0.42 -13.53
N GLY A 735 -5.23 -0.22 -12.83
CA GLY A 735 -5.17 -1.67 -12.65
C GLY A 735 -4.57 -2.40 -13.86
N ARG A 736 -3.70 -1.72 -14.62
CA ARG A 736 -2.99 -2.26 -15.79
C ARG A 736 -1.67 -2.94 -15.44
N THR A 737 -1.17 -2.73 -14.23
CA THR A 737 -0.05 -3.48 -13.67
C THR A 737 -0.38 -4.03 -12.28
N GLU A 738 0.32 -5.09 -11.90
CA GLU A 738 0.37 -5.63 -10.55
C GLU A 738 1.79 -5.46 -10.00
N SER A 739 1.93 -5.03 -8.75
CA SER A 739 3.24 -4.91 -8.09
C SER A 739 3.80 -6.27 -7.69
N ASP A 740 5.11 -6.39 -7.79
CA ASP A 740 5.99 -7.45 -7.29
C ASP A 740 5.92 -7.72 -5.78
N GLY A 741 5.40 -6.79 -4.97
CA GLY A 741 5.28 -6.94 -3.51
C GLY A 741 6.56 -6.75 -2.70
N VAL A 742 7.73 -6.50 -3.32
CA VAL A 742 9.02 -6.35 -2.64
C VAL A 742 9.05 -5.13 -1.72
N TRP A 743 8.30 -4.08 -2.05
CA TRP A 743 8.10 -2.91 -1.19
C TRP A 743 7.55 -3.25 0.21
N TRP A 744 6.83 -4.37 0.34
CA TRP A 744 6.33 -4.90 1.61
C TRP A 744 7.26 -6.00 2.16
N LEU A 745 7.71 -6.92 1.29
CA LEU A 745 8.55 -8.07 1.69
C LEU A 745 9.92 -7.65 2.23
N LEU A 746 10.59 -6.67 1.62
CA LEU A 746 11.90 -6.18 2.05
C LEU A 746 11.87 -5.64 3.49
N PRO A 747 11.04 -4.65 3.86
CA PRO A 747 10.97 -4.19 5.24
C PRO A 747 10.46 -5.26 6.20
N TYR A 748 9.54 -6.15 5.79
CA TYR A 748 9.13 -7.26 6.66
C TYR A 748 10.31 -8.16 7.04
N TRP A 749 11.10 -8.63 6.07
CA TRP A 749 12.24 -9.51 6.34
C TRP A 749 13.40 -8.79 7.04
N MET A 750 13.62 -7.50 6.75
CA MET A 750 14.50 -6.65 7.56
C MET A 750 14.05 -6.59 9.02
N GLY A 751 12.76 -6.33 9.26
CA GLY A 751 12.19 -6.25 10.60
C GLY A 751 12.31 -7.57 11.37
N ARG A 752 12.14 -8.71 10.67
CA ARG A 752 12.40 -10.06 11.22
C ARG A 752 13.88 -10.30 11.52
N HIS A 753 14.80 -9.82 10.70
CA HIS A 753 16.24 -9.97 10.91
C HIS A 753 16.76 -9.14 12.10
N TYR A 754 16.39 -7.86 12.18
CA TYR A 754 16.78 -6.94 13.26
C TYR A 754 15.92 -7.08 14.53
N SER A 755 15.02 -8.07 14.59
CA SER A 755 14.09 -8.31 15.71
C SER A 755 13.15 -7.15 16.04
N TYR A 756 12.91 -6.25 15.07
CA TYR A 756 11.88 -5.21 15.14
C TYR A 756 10.46 -5.79 15.01
N ILE A 757 10.33 -6.91 14.30
CA ILE A 757 9.14 -7.74 14.21
C ILE A 757 9.52 -9.12 14.74
N GLN A 758 8.80 -9.59 15.76
CA GLN A 758 9.02 -10.91 16.34
C GLN A 758 8.53 -12.02 15.39
N PRO A 759 9.02 -13.27 15.50
CA PRO A 759 8.39 -14.41 14.84
C PRO A 759 6.93 -14.59 15.29
N PRO A 760 6.05 -15.15 14.44
CA PRO A 760 4.69 -15.51 14.84
C PRO A 760 4.70 -16.51 15.99
N GLY A 761 3.81 -16.30 16.97
CA GLY A 761 3.81 -17.02 18.23
C GLY A 761 3.31 -18.46 18.12
N GLY A 762 4.22 -19.42 18.12
CA GLY A 762 3.94 -20.84 18.38
C GLY A 762 4.86 -21.39 19.46
N SER A 763 4.32 -21.57 20.69
CA SER A 763 4.96 -22.15 21.90
C SER A 763 6.48 -22.02 22.03
N HIS A 764 6.97 -21.32 23.08
CA HIS A 764 8.35 -21.48 23.54
C HIS A 764 8.69 -22.96 23.76
N LYS A 765 9.36 -23.59 22.79
CA LYS A 765 10.23 -24.72 23.06
C LYS A 765 11.49 -24.15 23.68
N SER A 766 11.44 -23.99 25.00
CA SER A 766 12.65 -24.01 25.82
C SER A 766 13.38 -25.32 25.53
N ASN A 767 14.42 -25.27 24.71
CA ASN A 767 15.43 -26.32 24.69
C ASN A 767 16.37 -26.13 25.88
N PRO A 768 16.90 -27.23 26.45
CA PRO A 768 17.64 -27.24 27.71
C PRO A 768 19.05 -26.62 27.61
#